data_AF-E3QIC3-F1
#
_entry.id   AF-E3QIC3-F1
#
_cell.length_a   1.000
_cell.length_b   1.000
_cell.length_c   1.000
_cell.angle_alpha   90.00
_cell.angle_beta   90.00
_cell.angle_gamma   90.00
#
_symmetry.space_group_name_H-M   'P 1'
#
loop_
_entity.id
_entity.type
_entity.pdbx_description
1 polymer ?
#
loop_
_entity_poly.entity_id
_entity_poly.type
_entity_poly.pdbx_seq_one_letter_code
_entity_poly.pdbx_strand_id
1 'polypeptide(L)'
;MTSRSTSFSHSPHRLPRPSISSRLSFAVSTVEQDEHDDEAAEAAPAHRQQQQIEDEIAEIKRYEDFTTIDWVQDAAQEQARRKLRRRRRAGMLDNGQAGWRYRLRESYDAAQGWLVVTLIGVAIGLNAAFLNIITEWLSDIKTGYCTTAFYLNENFCCWGEDNGCDEWHHWTGFAPANYILYILFGTVFAFTSATLVKSFAPYAAGSGISEIKCIIAGFVMKGFLGFWTLLIKSVCLPLAIASGLSVGKEGPSVHYAVCTGNVISRLFERYRRNASKTREILSACAAAGVAVAFGSPIGGVLFSLEEMSNYFPLKTLWRSYFCALVATAVLAAMNPFRTGQLVMFQVRYDRSWHFFEVVFYIILGIFGGLYGAFVMKWNLRVQAFRKKYLSKYAIAEATILAAGTAIICYPNVFLRIDMTESMEILFLECEGAEDYHGLCESDKRLSNILSLALATVLRVLLVIISYGCKVPAGIFVPSMAIGASFGRTVGIIVQAIHEANPTSAFFAACKPDEPCITPGTYAFLGAAAALSGIMHITVSVVVIMFELTGALTYILPTMIVVGVTKIVSELFGKGGIADRMIWFSGFPFLDNKEEHNFGVPVSEVMRTEITSLPVSGMPFSELEKLLKVDTYQGFPIVEDAASKILIGYIGRTELRYAIDRVRRERPIDPQARCTFSPPPAALNSAAPLTPTVTVNFDSTSSTTVDFSRYIDTTPVTAHPRLPLETVMELFRKIGPRVVLIEYHGRLSGLVTVKDCLKYQFTAEHAENLRDDSALAESQEKLWSAMRHAANWVSEKVSMASGGRVRLSSFDERGGMGGSYGGGRSAGAHILDGDEDAIDDGAVELDNR
;
A
#
# COMPACT_ATOMS: atom_id res chain seq x y z
N MET A 1 -32.08 -60.99 19.27
CA MET A 1 -31.88 -59.73 18.52
C MET A 1 -33.06 -58.83 18.80
N THR A 2 -32.96 -58.00 19.83
CA THR A 2 -33.75 -56.78 20.09
C THR A 2 -33.34 -56.29 21.48
N SER A 3 -32.76 -55.10 21.58
CA SER A 3 -32.69 -54.39 22.85
C SER A 3 -32.78 -52.88 22.61
N ARG A 4 -33.77 -52.29 23.27
CA ARG A 4 -33.89 -50.85 23.53
C ARG A 4 -32.75 -50.43 24.46
N SER A 5 -32.24 -49.23 24.26
CA SER A 5 -31.86 -48.36 25.38
C SER A 5 -31.96 -46.88 24.99
N THR A 6 -32.33 -46.12 26.00
CA THR A 6 -32.75 -44.72 26.08
C THR A 6 -31.57 -43.74 26.05
N SER A 7 -31.75 -42.55 25.48
CA SER A 7 -31.01 -41.36 25.92
C SER A 7 -31.88 -40.10 25.83
N PHE A 8 -31.89 -39.37 26.93
CA PHE A 8 -32.54 -38.07 27.15
C PHE A 8 -31.83 -36.97 26.35
N SER A 9 -32.58 -36.05 25.75
CA SER A 9 -32.06 -34.77 25.25
C SER A 9 -32.70 -33.62 26.02
N HIS A 10 -31.86 -32.77 26.63
CA HIS A 10 -32.23 -31.47 27.14
C HIS A 10 -31.72 -30.42 26.14
N SER A 11 -32.64 -29.65 25.55
CA SER A 11 -32.34 -28.49 24.71
C SER A 11 -32.98 -27.25 25.36
N PRO A 12 -32.28 -26.12 25.52
CA PRO A 12 -32.93 -24.85 25.80
C PRO A 12 -33.29 -24.16 24.48
N HIS A 13 -34.55 -23.77 24.35
CA HIS A 13 -35.08 -22.94 23.29
C HIS A 13 -34.24 -21.67 23.07
N ARG A 14 -33.74 -21.47 21.84
CA ARG A 14 -33.46 -20.14 21.29
C ARG A 14 -34.39 -19.92 20.10
N LEU A 15 -35.25 -18.92 20.22
CA LEU A 15 -36.14 -18.42 19.18
C LEU A 15 -35.32 -18.01 17.92
N PRO A 16 -35.80 -18.26 16.70
CA PRO A 16 -35.17 -17.71 15.50
C PRO A 16 -35.44 -16.20 15.44
N ARG A 17 -34.39 -15.41 15.25
CA ARG A 17 -34.51 -14.00 14.87
C ARG A 17 -35.19 -13.90 13.49
N PRO A 18 -36.15 -12.99 13.27
CA PRO A 18 -36.81 -12.84 11.98
C PRO A 18 -35.84 -12.26 10.93
N SER A 19 -36.08 -12.61 9.66
CA SER A 19 -35.25 -12.31 8.49
C SER A 19 -35.20 -10.82 8.11
N ILE A 20 -34.10 -10.46 7.46
CA ILE A 20 -33.63 -9.10 7.11
C ILE A 20 -34.56 -8.35 6.13
N SER A 21 -35.43 -9.04 5.39
CA SER A 21 -36.31 -8.40 4.41
C SER A 21 -37.50 -7.64 5.00
N SER A 22 -37.97 -8.00 6.22
CA SER A 22 -39.15 -7.36 6.81
C SER A 22 -38.86 -6.01 7.49
N ARG A 23 -37.57 -5.69 7.70
CA ARG A 23 -37.15 -4.40 8.27
C ARG A 23 -37.00 -3.31 7.22
N LEU A 24 -36.68 -3.67 5.98
CA LEU A 24 -36.49 -2.75 4.87
C LEU A 24 -37.82 -2.18 4.35
N SER A 25 -38.89 -2.99 4.32
CA SER A 25 -40.19 -2.55 3.84
C SER A 25 -40.95 -1.62 4.79
N PHE A 26 -40.63 -1.63 6.10
CA PHE A 26 -41.28 -0.77 7.09
C PHE A 26 -40.59 0.60 7.25
N ALA A 27 -39.27 0.66 7.01
CA ALA A 27 -38.51 1.90 7.08
C ALA A 27 -38.68 2.78 5.82
N VAL A 28 -38.98 2.17 4.67
CA VAL A 28 -39.22 2.90 3.42
C VAL A 28 -40.66 3.45 3.35
N SER A 29 -41.63 2.83 4.04
CA SER A 29 -43.03 3.31 4.07
C SER A 29 -43.30 4.41 5.09
N THR A 30 -42.34 4.78 5.94
CA THR A 30 -42.49 5.85 6.94
C THR A 30 -41.89 7.19 6.48
N VAL A 31 -41.42 7.27 5.25
CA VAL A 31 -40.80 8.48 4.66
C VAL A 31 -41.78 9.26 3.74
N GLU A 32 -42.99 8.75 3.50
CA GLU A 32 -44.00 9.43 2.66
C GLU A 32 -45.24 9.94 3.42
N GLN A 33 -45.22 10.00 4.76
CA GLN A 33 -46.31 10.59 5.55
C GLN A 33 -45.77 11.40 6.73
N ASP A 34 -45.41 12.66 6.46
CA ASP A 34 -45.53 13.76 7.43
C ASP A 34 -45.40 15.09 6.66
N GLU A 35 -46.47 15.46 5.94
CA GLU A 35 -46.75 16.85 5.60
C GLU A 35 -47.85 17.33 6.54
N HIS A 36 -47.49 18.04 7.62
CA HIS A 36 -48.14 19.27 8.10
C HIS A 36 -47.54 19.71 9.45
N ASP A 37 -47.34 21.03 9.55
CA ASP A 37 -47.13 21.86 10.76
C ASP A 37 -45.73 21.86 11.41
N ASP A 38 -44.87 22.82 11.02
CA ASP A 38 -44.40 23.94 11.87
C ASP A 38 -43.15 24.64 11.26
N GLU A 39 -43.38 25.84 10.68
CA GLU A 39 -42.34 26.75 10.21
C GLU A 39 -41.60 27.41 11.41
N ALA A 40 -40.44 26.88 11.82
CA ALA A 40 -39.30 27.64 12.38
C ALA A 40 -38.17 26.72 12.94
N ALA A 41 -37.51 25.89 12.12
CA ALA A 41 -36.30 25.15 12.56
C ALA A 41 -35.35 24.70 11.43
N GLU A 42 -35.36 25.34 10.27
CA GLU A 42 -34.88 24.72 9.02
C GLU A 42 -33.44 25.03 8.55
N ALA A 43 -32.56 25.64 9.36
CA ALA A 43 -31.23 26.04 8.88
C ALA A 43 -30.07 25.08 9.24
N ALA A 44 -30.23 24.22 10.25
CA ALA A 44 -29.16 23.35 10.75
C ALA A 44 -29.07 21.93 10.11
N PRO A 45 -30.18 21.23 9.78
CA PRO A 45 -30.10 19.89 9.19
C PRO A 45 -29.72 19.92 7.70
N ALA A 46 -30.14 20.95 6.95
CA ALA A 46 -29.82 21.10 5.53
C ALA A 46 -28.31 21.29 5.27
N HIS A 47 -27.61 22.01 6.15
CA HIS A 47 -26.17 22.24 6.00
C HIS A 47 -25.33 20.99 6.27
N ARG A 48 -25.79 20.08 7.17
CA ARG A 48 -25.14 18.78 7.39
C ARG A 48 -25.39 17.81 6.23
N GLN A 49 -26.62 17.76 5.71
CA GLN A 49 -26.95 16.94 4.55
C GLN A 49 -26.19 17.41 3.31
N GLN A 50 -26.12 18.72 3.07
CA GLN A 50 -25.36 19.28 1.95
C GLN A 50 -23.86 18.96 2.06
N GLN A 51 -23.29 19.05 3.26
CA GLN A 51 -21.89 18.74 3.49
C GLN A 51 -21.59 17.23 3.38
N GLN A 52 -22.52 16.36 3.77
CA GLN A 52 -22.43 14.90 3.52
C GLN A 52 -22.49 14.57 2.03
N ILE A 53 -23.40 15.22 1.29
CA ILE A 53 -23.52 15.05 -0.16
C ILE A 53 -22.24 15.55 -0.87
N GLU A 54 -21.67 16.68 -0.45
CA GLU A 54 -20.42 17.20 -0.98
C GLU A 54 -19.22 16.28 -0.68
N ASP A 55 -19.16 15.70 0.52
CA ASP A 55 -18.14 14.72 0.90
C ASP A 55 -18.30 13.42 0.09
N GLU A 56 -19.53 12.90 -0.07
CA GLU A 56 -19.82 11.74 -0.92
C GLU A 56 -19.46 12.00 -2.39
N ILE A 57 -19.78 13.18 -2.93
CA ILE A 57 -19.41 13.58 -4.30
C ILE A 57 -17.89 13.71 -4.45
N ALA A 58 -17.19 14.26 -3.46
CA ALA A 58 -15.73 14.36 -3.47
C ALA A 58 -15.04 12.99 -3.39
N GLU A 59 -15.62 12.03 -2.67
CA GLU A 59 -15.16 10.65 -2.64
C GLU A 59 -15.42 9.93 -3.97
N ILE A 60 -16.61 10.10 -4.55
CA ILE A 60 -16.95 9.56 -5.89
C ILE A 60 -15.99 10.10 -6.96
N LYS A 61 -15.67 11.40 -6.93
CA LYS A 61 -14.75 12.05 -7.86
C LYS A 61 -13.31 11.51 -7.74
N ARG A 62 -12.86 11.14 -6.53
CA ARG A 62 -11.53 10.54 -6.31
C ARG A 62 -11.34 9.24 -7.09
N TYR A 63 -12.41 8.45 -7.29
CA TYR A 63 -12.34 7.21 -8.05
C TYR A 63 -12.20 7.44 -9.57
N GLU A 64 -12.64 8.59 -10.08
CA GLU A 64 -12.56 8.91 -11.51
C GLU A 64 -11.12 9.12 -11.99
N ASP A 65 -10.24 9.62 -11.11
CA ASP A 65 -8.82 9.90 -11.40
C ASP A 65 -7.96 8.64 -11.66
N PHE A 66 -8.42 7.46 -11.24
CA PHE A 66 -7.70 6.21 -11.45
C PHE A 66 -8.06 5.55 -12.79
N THR A 67 -7.05 5.17 -13.57
CA THR A 67 -7.22 4.39 -14.79
C THR A 67 -7.06 2.90 -14.51
N THR A 68 -7.99 2.07 -14.98
CA THR A 68 -7.95 0.61 -14.87
C THR A 68 -7.33 -0.03 -16.10
N ILE A 69 -6.53 -1.08 -15.89
CA ILE A 69 -5.93 -1.90 -16.96
C ILE A 69 -6.91 -2.98 -17.39
N ASP A 70 -7.09 -3.17 -18.71
CA ASP A 70 -7.80 -4.33 -19.25
C ASP A 70 -6.85 -5.52 -19.41
N TRP A 71 -6.94 -6.50 -18.52
CA TRP A 71 -6.07 -7.68 -18.54
C TRP A 71 -6.41 -8.63 -19.70
N VAL A 72 -7.68 -8.66 -20.13
CA VAL A 72 -8.15 -9.51 -21.23
C VAL A 72 -7.58 -9.01 -22.54
N GLN A 73 -7.69 -7.71 -22.76
CA GLN A 73 -7.22 -7.09 -23.99
C GLN A 73 -5.69 -7.15 -24.10
N ASP A 74 -4.94 -6.91 -23.02
CA ASP A 74 -3.47 -7.06 -23.01
C ASP A 74 -3.05 -8.52 -23.26
N ALA A 75 -3.75 -9.50 -22.68
CA ALA A 75 -3.50 -10.92 -22.92
C ALA A 75 -3.80 -11.32 -24.38
N ALA A 76 -4.92 -10.87 -24.94
CA ALA A 76 -5.30 -11.12 -26.34
C ALA A 76 -4.26 -10.51 -27.31
N GLN A 77 -3.84 -9.27 -27.08
CA GLN A 77 -2.78 -8.62 -27.84
C GLN A 77 -1.45 -9.38 -27.74
N GLU A 78 -1.10 -9.90 -26.56
CA GLU A 78 0.11 -10.72 -26.41
C GLU A 78 0.02 -12.02 -27.19
N GLN A 79 -1.12 -12.72 -27.14
CA GLN A 79 -1.32 -13.95 -27.92
C GLN A 79 -1.23 -13.69 -29.43
N ALA A 80 -1.81 -12.59 -29.91
CA ALA A 80 -1.70 -12.16 -31.30
C ALA A 80 -0.23 -11.89 -31.71
N ARG A 81 0.52 -11.16 -30.88
CA ARG A 81 1.96 -10.91 -31.08
C ARG A 81 2.76 -12.23 -31.11
N ARG A 82 2.44 -13.18 -30.22
CA ARG A 82 3.07 -14.52 -30.19
C ARG A 82 2.77 -15.33 -31.45
N LYS A 83 1.51 -15.32 -31.94
CA LYS A 83 1.13 -15.99 -33.20
C LYS A 83 1.86 -15.39 -34.40
N LEU A 84 1.98 -14.06 -34.49
CA LEU A 84 2.72 -13.38 -35.55
C LEU A 84 4.21 -13.76 -35.54
N ARG A 85 4.83 -13.80 -34.36
CA ARG A 85 6.22 -14.26 -34.20
C ARG A 85 6.40 -15.71 -34.63
N ARG A 86 5.47 -16.62 -34.25
CA ARG A 86 5.49 -18.03 -34.68
C ARG A 86 5.37 -18.17 -36.20
N ARG A 87 4.50 -17.39 -36.85
CA ARG A 87 4.35 -17.37 -38.32
C ARG A 87 5.63 -16.87 -39.01
N ARG A 88 6.24 -15.79 -38.51
CA ARG A 88 7.54 -15.31 -39.02
C ARG A 88 8.64 -16.36 -38.84
N ARG A 89 8.65 -17.08 -37.71
CA ARG A 89 9.60 -18.16 -37.43
C ARG A 89 9.43 -19.33 -38.41
N ALA A 90 8.19 -19.74 -38.67
CA ALA A 90 7.90 -20.79 -39.65
C ALA A 90 8.37 -20.41 -41.06
N GLY A 91 8.02 -19.20 -41.53
CA GLY A 91 8.45 -18.74 -42.86
C GLY A 91 9.97 -18.53 -43.00
N MET A 92 10.67 -18.20 -41.91
CA MET A 92 12.13 -18.03 -41.92
C MET A 92 12.88 -19.36 -41.83
N LEU A 93 12.28 -20.39 -41.21
CA LEU A 93 12.81 -21.76 -41.22
C LEU A 93 12.67 -22.38 -42.62
N ASP A 94 11.53 -22.15 -43.28
CA ASP A 94 11.21 -22.65 -44.62
C ASP A 94 12.14 -22.06 -45.69
N ASN A 95 12.52 -20.78 -45.55
CA ASN A 95 13.44 -20.11 -46.45
C ASN A 95 14.94 -20.38 -46.18
N GLY A 96 15.30 -21.23 -45.20
CA GLY A 96 16.70 -21.57 -44.90
C GLY A 96 17.60 -20.42 -44.41
N GLN A 97 17.05 -19.20 -44.22
CA GLN A 97 17.78 -17.97 -43.90
C GLN A 97 17.91 -17.67 -42.40
N ALA A 98 17.89 -18.69 -41.54
CA ALA A 98 18.08 -18.52 -40.10
C ALA A 98 19.57 -18.26 -39.77
N GLY A 99 20.09 -17.08 -40.15
CA GLY A 99 21.47 -16.68 -39.89
C GLY A 99 21.80 -16.55 -38.39
N TRP A 100 23.08 -16.63 -38.04
CA TRP A 100 23.56 -16.56 -36.65
C TRP A 100 23.06 -15.32 -35.87
N ARG A 101 22.92 -14.17 -36.56
CA ARG A 101 22.35 -12.93 -35.98
C ARG A 101 20.89 -13.11 -35.52
N TYR A 102 20.10 -13.92 -36.20
CA TYR A 102 18.72 -14.22 -35.80
C TYR A 102 18.70 -15.11 -34.55
N ARG A 103 19.55 -16.15 -34.50
CA ARG A 103 19.69 -17.00 -33.30
C ARG A 103 20.16 -16.21 -32.08
N LEU A 104 21.09 -15.27 -32.26
CA LEU A 104 21.57 -14.36 -31.20
C LEU A 104 20.46 -13.42 -30.72
N ARG A 105 19.63 -12.90 -31.63
CA ARG A 105 18.49 -12.04 -31.27
C ARG A 105 17.39 -12.83 -30.55
N GLU A 106 17.20 -14.10 -30.91
CA GLU A 106 16.26 -15.00 -30.27
C GLU A 106 16.73 -15.42 -28.86
N SER A 107 18.02 -15.73 -28.70
CA SER A 107 18.59 -15.98 -27.37
C SER A 107 18.55 -14.74 -26.48
N TYR A 108 18.83 -13.55 -27.04
CA TYR A 108 18.67 -12.28 -26.35
C TYR A 108 17.21 -12.05 -25.92
N ASP A 109 16.22 -12.26 -26.80
CA ASP A 109 14.80 -12.15 -26.45
C ASP A 109 14.38 -13.13 -25.34
N ALA A 110 14.98 -14.32 -25.29
CA ALA A 110 14.73 -15.30 -24.22
C ALA A 110 15.42 -14.89 -22.89
N ALA A 111 16.66 -14.41 -22.97
CA ALA A 111 17.48 -14.02 -21.83
C ALA A 111 17.13 -12.64 -21.24
N GLN A 112 16.53 -11.76 -22.04
CA GLN A 112 16.21 -10.38 -21.67
C GLN A 112 15.45 -10.29 -20.34
N GLY A 113 14.50 -11.21 -20.10
CA GLY A 113 13.73 -11.18 -18.85
C GLY A 113 14.56 -11.51 -17.61
N TRP A 114 15.54 -12.40 -17.74
CA TRP A 114 16.47 -12.71 -16.65
C TRP A 114 17.47 -11.57 -16.44
N LEU A 115 17.98 -10.99 -17.54
CA LEU A 115 18.90 -9.84 -17.49
C LEU A 115 18.27 -8.62 -16.80
N VAL A 116 17.02 -8.29 -17.15
CA VAL A 116 16.28 -7.19 -16.52
C VAL A 116 16.09 -7.44 -15.03
N VAL A 117 15.71 -8.66 -14.65
CA VAL A 117 15.53 -9.03 -13.24
C VAL A 117 16.86 -8.99 -12.47
N THR A 118 17.98 -9.44 -13.05
CA THR A 118 19.31 -9.32 -12.43
C THR A 118 19.69 -7.86 -12.23
N LEU A 119 19.53 -7.02 -13.25
CA LEU A 119 19.87 -5.59 -13.17
C LEU A 119 19.06 -4.88 -12.08
N ILE A 120 17.76 -5.20 -11.99
CA ILE A 120 16.88 -4.69 -10.94
C ILE A 120 17.34 -5.18 -9.57
N GLY A 121 17.63 -6.48 -9.40
CA GLY A 121 18.11 -7.04 -8.13
C GLY A 121 19.39 -6.36 -7.65
N VAL A 122 20.37 -6.16 -8.54
CA VAL A 122 21.62 -5.44 -8.23
C VAL A 122 21.34 -4.01 -7.78
N ALA A 123 20.49 -3.28 -8.51
CA ALA A 123 20.14 -1.91 -8.13
C ALA A 123 19.42 -1.85 -6.78
N ILE A 124 18.50 -2.77 -6.48
CA ILE A 124 17.79 -2.82 -5.19
C ILE A 124 18.77 -3.10 -4.05
N GLY A 125 19.69 -4.07 -4.20
CA GLY A 125 20.70 -4.40 -3.20
C GLY A 125 21.64 -3.22 -2.90
N LEU A 126 22.12 -2.52 -3.93
CA LEU A 126 22.95 -1.33 -3.78
C LEU A 126 22.22 -0.18 -3.08
N ASN A 127 20.97 0.09 -3.47
CA ASN A 127 20.16 1.14 -2.82
C ASN A 127 19.96 0.82 -1.34
N ALA A 128 19.66 -0.43 -0.99
CA ALA A 128 19.48 -0.80 0.41
C ALA A 128 20.76 -0.71 1.24
N ALA A 129 21.91 -1.14 0.68
CA ALA A 129 23.20 -1.01 1.34
C ALA A 129 23.51 0.46 1.66
N PHE A 130 23.29 1.35 0.70
CA PHE A 130 23.45 2.80 0.88
C PHE A 130 22.53 3.36 1.96
N LEU A 131 21.25 2.96 1.98
CA LEU A 131 20.30 3.39 2.99
C LEU A 131 20.68 2.92 4.39
N ASN A 132 21.14 1.67 4.54
CA ASN A 132 21.57 1.12 5.83
C ASN A 132 22.76 1.92 6.39
N ILE A 133 23.81 2.14 5.58
CA ILE A 133 25.01 2.88 5.99
C ILE A 133 24.65 4.30 6.45
N ILE A 134 23.80 5.01 5.69
CA ILE A 134 23.41 6.39 6.02
C ILE A 134 22.51 6.44 7.25
N THR A 135 21.60 5.47 7.41
CA THR A 135 20.67 5.46 8.54
C THR A 135 21.41 5.30 9.86
N GLU A 136 22.41 4.42 9.91
CA GLU A 136 23.24 4.24 11.11
C GLU A 136 24.07 5.47 11.42
N TRP A 137 24.78 5.99 10.42
CA TRP A 137 25.57 7.21 10.60
C TRP A 137 24.72 8.40 11.08
N LEU A 138 23.51 8.58 10.54
CA LEU A 138 22.59 9.63 11.01
C LEU A 138 21.95 9.33 12.38
N SER A 139 21.90 8.08 12.82
CA SER A 139 21.45 7.75 14.17
C SER A 139 22.52 8.12 15.19
N ASP A 140 23.77 7.75 14.92
CA ASP A 140 24.90 7.90 15.83
C ASP A 140 25.38 9.35 15.96
N ILE A 141 25.24 10.16 14.89
CA ILE A 141 25.56 11.58 14.95
C ILE A 141 24.76 12.34 16.03
N LYS A 142 23.62 11.80 16.49
CA LYS A 142 22.86 12.39 17.61
C LYS A 142 23.55 12.22 18.96
N THR A 143 24.32 11.15 19.14
CA THR A 143 24.97 10.80 20.40
C THR A 143 26.40 11.33 20.46
N GLY A 144 27.13 11.36 19.33
CA GLY A 144 28.52 11.82 19.30
C GLY A 144 29.12 11.88 17.91
N TYR A 145 30.45 11.99 17.87
CA TYR A 145 31.25 11.91 16.64
C TYR A 145 32.56 11.15 16.89
N CYS A 146 33.08 10.57 15.82
CA CYS A 146 34.37 9.88 15.82
C CYS A 146 35.52 10.87 15.53
N THR A 147 36.62 10.76 16.29
CA THR A 147 37.80 11.64 16.12
C THR A 147 38.67 11.28 14.91
N THR A 148 38.71 10.00 14.51
CA THR A 148 39.52 9.54 13.37
C THR A 148 38.92 9.96 12.03
N ALA A 149 37.60 9.79 11.84
CA ALA A 149 36.88 10.40 10.71
C ALA A 149 35.39 10.63 11.01
N PHE A 150 34.89 11.80 10.61
CA PHE A 150 33.50 12.23 10.88
C PHE A 150 32.41 11.36 10.21
N TYR A 151 32.73 10.64 9.15
CA TYR A 151 31.77 9.78 8.44
C TYR A 151 31.67 8.36 9.01
N LEU A 152 32.46 8.02 10.03
CA LEU A 152 32.38 6.73 10.72
C LEU A 152 31.24 6.77 11.75
N ASN A 153 30.48 5.68 11.81
CA ASN A 153 29.49 5.43 12.85
C ASN A 153 30.21 4.93 14.14
N GLU A 154 29.50 4.79 15.26
CA GLU A 154 30.10 4.42 16.56
C GLU A 154 30.77 3.03 16.47
N ASN A 155 30.07 2.05 15.89
CA ASN A 155 30.58 0.68 15.71
C ASN A 155 31.84 0.60 14.82
N PHE A 156 31.97 1.45 13.80
CA PHE A 156 33.16 1.49 12.94
C PHE A 156 34.29 2.31 13.55
N CYS A 157 33.97 3.29 14.38
CA CYS A 157 34.95 4.05 15.15
C CYS A 157 35.61 3.14 16.20
N CYS A 158 34.79 2.41 16.96
CA CYS A 158 35.21 1.55 18.05
C CYS A 158 35.49 0.10 17.61
N TRP A 159 36.06 -0.08 16.42
CA TRP A 159 36.24 -1.41 15.84
C TRP A 159 37.17 -2.28 16.70
N GLY A 160 36.63 -3.37 17.28
CA GLY A 160 37.40 -4.35 18.04
C GLY A 160 37.45 -4.10 19.55
N GLU A 161 36.64 -3.17 20.06
CA GLU A 161 36.52 -2.87 21.49
C GLU A 161 35.03 -2.83 21.88
N ASP A 162 34.62 -3.64 22.86
CA ASP A 162 33.22 -4.05 23.01
C ASP A 162 32.36 -3.12 23.91
N ASN A 163 32.92 -2.04 24.49
CA ASN A 163 32.19 -1.10 25.38
C ASN A 163 32.52 0.38 25.14
N GLY A 164 32.44 0.81 23.89
CA GLY A 164 32.81 2.17 23.50
C GLY A 164 34.32 2.37 23.54
N CYS A 165 34.79 3.32 22.76
CA CYS A 165 36.20 3.59 22.56
C CYS A 165 36.53 5.02 22.98
N ASP A 166 37.78 5.25 23.40
CA ASP A 166 38.29 6.59 23.68
C ASP A 166 38.19 7.52 22.45
N GLU A 167 38.10 6.95 21.25
CA GLU A 167 38.01 7.69 19.99
C GLU A 167 36.61 8.28 19.72
N TRP A 168 35.56 7.76 20.38
CA TRP A 168 34.18 8.24 20.25
C TRP A 168 33.86 9.26 21.33
N HIS A 169 33.59 10.50 20.90
CA HIS A 169 33.28 11.58 21.82
C HIS A 169 31.83 12.04 21.68
N HIS A 170 31.11 12.05 22.80
CA HIS A 170 29.86 12.79 22.90
C HIS A 170 30.09 14.28 22.61
N TRP A 171 29.06 14.94 22.06
CA TRP A 171 29.13 16.35 21.69
C TRP A 171 29.61 17.28 22.80
N THR A 172 29.21 17.01 24.04
CA THR A 172 29.65 17.76 25.22
C THR A 172 29.87 16.84 26.41
N GLY A 173 30.73 17.25 27.36
CA GLY A 173 30.87 16.56 28.64
C GLY A 173 29.72 16.84 29.64
N PHE A 174 28.74 17.67 29.27
CA PHE A 174 27.65 18.09 30.15
C PHE A 174 26.35 17.36 29.77
N ALA A 175 25.89 16.44 30.63
CA ALA A 175 24.74 15.58 30.32
C ALA A 175 23.46 16.34 29.90
N PRO A 176 23.06 17.46 30.53
CA PRO A 176 21.91 18.24 30.07
C PRO A 176 22.09 18.87 28.68
N ALA A 177 23.32 19.24 28.30
CA ALA A 177 23.58 19.77 26.96
C ALA A 177 23.47 18.66 25.90
N ASN A 178 23.95 17.44 26.18
CA ASN A 178 23.76 16.30 25.29
C ASN A 178 22.28 15.96 25.10
N TYR A 179 21.46 16.10 26.15
CA TYR A 179 20.01 15.94 26.04
C TYR A 179 19.38 16.97 25.09
N ILE A 180 19.75 18.24 25.22
CA ILE A 180 19.23 19.31 24.33
C ILE A 180 19.70 19.08 22.89
N LEU A 181 20.95 18.70 22.68
CA LEU A 181 21.50 18.42 21.34
C LEU A 181 20.80 17.23 20.70
N TYR A 182 20.55 16.15 21.45
CA TYR A 182 19.79 14.99 20.96
C TYR A 182 18.41 15.40 20.44
N ILE A 183 17.68 16.24 21.18
CA ILE A 183 16.37 16.77 20.76
C ILE A 183 16.52 17.68 19.53
N LEU A 184 17.55 18.54 19.50
CA LEU A 184 17.79 19.46 18.39
C LEU A 184 18.07 18.71 17.09
N PHE A 185 18.96 17.72 17.09
CA PHE A 185 19.24 16.90 15.91
C PHE A 185 17.99 16.14 15.46
N GLY A 186 17.27 15.49 16.39
CA GLY A 186 16.04 14.78 16.08
C GLY A 186 14.98 15.66 15.40
N THR A 187 14.77 16.87 15.93
CA THR A 187 13.80 17.84 15.38
C THR A 187 14.22 18.38 14.02
N VAL A 188 15.51 18.66 13.79
CA VAL A 188 16.03 19.12 12.50
C VAL A 188 15.88 18.02 11.43
N PHE A 189 16.17 16.76 11.76
CA PHE A 189 15.99 15.64 10.84
C PHE A 189 14.52 15.42 10.46
N ALA A 190 13.60 15.51 11.43
CA ALA A 190 12.17 15.44 11.14
C ALA A 190 11.69 16.63 10.28
N PHE A 191 12.17 17.84 10.57
CA PHE A 191 11.81 19.06 9.82
C PHE A 191 12.25 18.97 8.36
N THR A 192 13.50 18.56 8.13
CA THR A 192 14.07 18.41 6.78
C THR A 192 13.35 17.31 6.00
N SER A 193 13.12 16.13 6.60
CA SER A 193 12.38 15.04 5.97
C SER A 193 10.95 15.46 5.58
N ALA A 194 10.19 16.05 6.50
CA ALA A 194 8.81 16.48 6.23
C ALA A 194 8.73 17.60 5.17
N THR A 195 9.69 18.53 5.16
CA THR A 195 9.75 19.61 4.17
C THR A 195 10.05 19.09 2.78
N LEU A 196 11.00 18.15 2.64
CA LEU A 196 11.34 17.52 1.37
C LEU A 196 10.17 16.72 0.79
N VAL A 197 9.49 15.92 1.62
CA VAL A 197 8.32 15.14 1.19
C VAL A 197 7.18 16.07 0.76
N LYS A 198 6.85 17.09 1.55
CA LYS A 198 5.74 18.00 1.22
C LYS A 198 6.01 18.86 -0.03
N SER A 199 7.26 19.28 -0.25
CA SER A 199 7.60 20.23 -1.31
C SER A 199 7.90 19.55 -2.65
N PHE A 200 8.58 18.40 -2.65
CA PHE A 200 9.05 17.76 -3.89
C PHE A 200 8.23 16.54 -4.30
N ALA A 201 7.83 15.68 -3.36
CA ALA A 201 7.18 14.40 -3.68
C ALA A 201 6.19 13.97 -2.57
N PRO A 202 4.95 14.50 -2.55
CA PRO A 202 3.97 14.16 -1.52
C PRO A 202 3.59 12.68 -1.50
N TYR A 203 3.71 12.00 -2.66
CA TYR A 203 3.51 10.56 -2.80
C TYR A 203 4.59 9.70 -2.10
N ALA A 204 5.68 10.29 -1.64
CA ALA A 204 6.72 9.59 -0.87
C ALA A 204 6.35 9.38 0.60
N ALA A 205 5.30 10.04 1.11
CA ALA A 205 4.83 9.88 2.49
C ALA A 205 4.32 8.45 2.78
N GLY A 206 4.44 8.02 4.03
CA GLY A 206 3.97 6.71 4.48
C GLY A 206 4.80 5.53 3.97
N SER A 207 4.23 4.33 4.06
CA SER A 207 4.89 3.07 3.69
C SER A 207 4.95 2.89 2.16
N GLY A 208 3.80 3.00 1.49
CA GLY A 208 3.65 2.76 0.06
C GLY A 208 3.08 1.37 -0.29
N ILE A 209 2.94 0.47 0.68
CA ILE A 209 2.46 -0.90 0.46
C ILE A 209 1.00 -0.93 -0.04
N SER A 210 0.10 -0.19 0.60
CA SER A 210 -1.32 -0.11 0.23
C SER A 210 -1.51 0.37 -1.21
N GLU A 211 -0.73 1.38 -1.60
CA GLU A 211 -0.75 1.96 -2.93
C GLU A 211 -0.21 0.98 -3.98
N ILE A 212 0.90 0.29 -3.68
CA ILE A 212 1.47 -0.74 -4.56
C ILE A 212 0.48 -1.89 -4.77
N LYS A 213 -0.21 -2.32 -3.70
CA LYS A 213 -1.24 -3.35 -3.77
C LYS A 213 -2.38 -2.95 -4.72
N CYS A 214 -2.80 -1.69 -4.69
CA CYS A 214 -3.76 -1.14 -5.66
C CYS A 214 -3.22 -1.14 -7.11
N ILE A 215 -1.94 -0.79 -7.30
CA ILE A 215 -1.30 -0.81 -8.63
C ILE A 215 -1.21 -2.23 -9.20
N ILE A 216 -0.83 -3.21 -8.38
CA ILE A 216 -0.76 -4.62 -8.79
C ILE A 216 -2.16 -5.18 -9.08
N ALA A 217 -3.19 -4.72 -8.36
CA ALA A 217 -4.59 -5.07 -8.65
C ALA A 217 -5.10 -4.50 -9.99
N GLY A 218 -4.46 -3.46 -10.54
CA GLY A 218 -4.76 -2.93 -11.87
C GLY A 218 -5.13 -1.45 -11.91
N PHE A 219 -4.99 -0.72 -10.80
CA PHE A 219 -5.28 0.71 -10.72
C PHE A 219 -4.00 1.54 -10.83
N VAL A 220 -3.86 2.29 -11.94
CA VAL A 220 -2.63 3.04 -12.18
C VAL A 220 -2.66 4.41 -11.51
N MET A 221 -1.70 4.68 -10.64
CA MET A 221 -1.42 5.99 -10.05
C MET A 221 -0.25 6.68 -10.76
N LYS A 222 -0.52 7.82 -11.41
CA LYS A 222 0.51 8.60 -12.10
C LYS A 222 1.47 9.23 -11.08
N GLY A 223 2.76 9.24 -11.37
CA GLY A 223 3.79 9.86 -10.53
C GLY A 223 4.25 9.04 -9.31
N PHE A 224 3.42 8.13 -8.79
CA PHE A 224 3.73 7.33 -7.59
C PHE A 224 5.01 6.47 -7.74
N LEU A 225 5.11 5.71 -8.84
CA LEU A 225 6.30 4.90 -9.17
C LEU A 225 7.38 5.68 -9.95
N GLY A 226 7.44 7.00 -9.78
CA GLY A 226 8.37 7.88 -10.49
C GLY A 226 9.83 7.76 -10.04
N PHE A 227 10.74 8.35 -10.82
CA PHE A 227 12.15 8.49 -10.42
C PHE A 227 12.32 9.51 -9.29
N TRP A 228 11.55 10.61 -9.31
CA TRP A 228 11.58 11.62 -8.26
C TRP A 228 11.09 11.08 -6.90
N THR A 229 10.06 10.23 -6.90
CA THR A 229 9.58 9.60 -5.66
C THR A 229 10.61 8.63 -5.10
N LEU A 230 11.29 7.85 -5.95
CA LEU A 230 12.43 7.01 -5.56
C LEU A 230 13.52 7.84 -4.86
N LEU A 231 13.99 8.91 -5.49
CA LEU A 231 15.07 9.74 -4.95
C LEU A 231 14.69 10.38 -3.60
N ILE A 232 13.54 11.04 -3.54
CA ILE A 232 13.10 11.73 -2.32
C ILE A 232 12.84 10.73 -1.19
N LYS A 233 12.20 9.58 -1.47
CA LYS A 233 11.92 8.57 -0.45
C LYS A 233 13.21 7.94 0.09
N SER A 234 14.20 7.68 -0.76
CA SER A 234 15.52 7.19 -0.34
C SER A 234 16.26 8.18 0.56
N VAL A 235 16.21 9.49 0.29
CA VAL A 235 16.88 10.50 1.15
C VAL A 235 16.11 10.76 2.45
N CYS A 236 14.78 10.82 2.38
CA CYS A 236 13.95 11.19 3.53
C CYS A 236 13.77 10.06 4.55
N LEU A 237 13.93 8.79 4.13
CA LEU A 237 13.74 7.64 4.99
C LEU A 237 14.81 7.55 6.11
N PRO A 238 16.13 7.62 5.82
CA PRO A 238 17.15 7.68 6.86
C PRO A 238 16.95 8.85 7.82
N LEU A 239 16.60 10.04 7.31
CA LEU A 239 16.31 11.22 8.13
C LEU A 239 15.11 11.00 9.07
N ALA A 240 14.05 10.33 8.58
CA ALA A 240 12.87 10.03 9.39
C ALA A 240 13.19 9.04 10.53
N ILE A 241 14.01 8.01 10.28
CA ILE A 241 14.43 7.04 11.30
C ILE A 241 15.38 7.70 12.29
N ALA A 242 16.39 8.40 11.79
CA ALA A 242 17.35 9.15 12.60
C ALA A 242 16.67 10.18 13.51
N SER A 243 15.54 10.77 13.09
CA SER A 243 14.80 11.72 13.94
C SER A 243 14.29 11.15 15.27
N GLY A 244 14.29 9.83 15.45
CA GLY A 244 13.76 9.16 16.65
C GLY A 244 12.22 9.09 16.66
N LEU A 245 11.57 9.31 15.52
CA LEU A 245 10.19 8.93 15.32
C LEU A 245 10.06 7.41 15.37
N SER A 246 8.96 6.90 15.91
CA SER A 246 8.72 5.46 16.03
C SER A 246 8.29 4.84 14.69
N VAL A 247 9.19 4.86 13.71
CA VAL A 247 9.01 4.43 12.32
C VAL A 247 10.14 3.50 11.88
N GLY A 248 9.90 2.65 10.89
CA GLY A 248 10.88 1.71 10.34
C GLY A 248 11.10 1.81 8.82
N LYS A 249 12.19 1.24 8.33
CA LYS A 249 12.57 1.20 6.90
C LYS A 249 11.86 0.14 6.06
N GLU A 250 11.37 -0.93 6.66
CA GLU A 250 10.94 -2.13 5.91
C GLU A 250 9.68 -1.96 5.07
N GLY A 251 8.78 -1.05 5.44
CA GLY A 251 7.62 -0.72 4.60
C GLY A 251 8.03 0.09 3.36
N PRO A 252 8.69 1.25 3.56
CA PRO A 252 9.30 2.06 2.52
C PRO A 252 10.26 1.30 1.59
N SER A 253 10.89 0.22 2.06
CA SER A 253 11.81 -0.57 1.25
C SER A 253 11.17 -1.31 0.10
N VAL A 254 9.96 -1.82 0.33
CA VAL A 254 9.12 -2.38 -0.73
C VAL A 254 8.84 -1.32 -1.80
N HIS A 255 8.55 -0.09 -1.38
CA HIS A 255 8.19 0.97 -2.32
C HIS A 255 9.38 1.47 -3.16
N TYR A 256 10.55 1.75 -2.56
CA TYR A 256 11.70 2.13 -3.38
C TYR A 256 12.14 0.98 -4.30
N ALA A 257 11.99 -0.28 -3.88
CA ALA A 257 12.31 -1.43 -4.71
C ALA A 257 11.41 -1.51 -5.95
N VAL A 258 10.09 -1.33 -5.77
CA VAL A 258 9.11 -1.30 -6.87
C VAL A 258 9.32 -0.08 -7.77
N CYS A 259 9.68 1.08 -7.22
CA CYS A 259 10.04 2.25 -8.02
C CYS A 259 11.29 1.99 -8.87
N THR A 260 12.33 1.39 -8.29
CA THR A 260 13.55 0.99 -9.00
C THR A 260 13.23 0.04 -10.16
N GLY A 261 12.36 -0.95 -9.91
CA GLY A 261 11.85 -1.86 -10.93
C GLY A 261 11.07 -1.15 -12.05
N ASN A 262 10.20 -0.21 -11.72
CA ASN A 262 9.44 0.56 -12.72
C ASN A 262 10.35 1.47 -13.56
N VAL A 263 11.33 2.15 -12.95
CA VAL A 263 12.29 3.01 -13.66
C VAL A 263 13.14 2.17 -14.62
N ILE A 264 13.71 1.06 -14.16
CA ILE A 264 14.58 0.20 -14.98
C ILE A 264 13.76 -0.52 -16.07
N SER A 265 12.59 -1.05 -15.75
CA SER A 265 11.76 -1.76 -16.74
C SER A 265 11.26 -0.86 -17.88
N ARG A 266 11.05 0.43 -17.62
CA ARG A 266 10.68 1.42 -18.66
C ARG A 266 11.78 1.68 -19.69
N LEU A 267 13.04 1.43 -19.35
CA LEU A 267 14.16 1.50 -20.31
C LEU A 267 14.05 0.41 -21.39
N PHE A 268 13.30 -0.66 -21.12
CA PHE A 268 13.09 -1.77 -22.05
C PHE A 268 11.70 -1.69 -22.69
N GLU A 269 11.65 -1.48 -24.01
CA GLU A 269 10.40 -1.29 -24.75
C GLU A 269 9.40 -2.45 -24.60
N ARG A 270 9.91 -3.68 -24.44
CA ARG A 270 9.08 -4.89 -24.24
C ARG A 270 8.21 -4.81 -22.98
N TYR A 271 8.73 -4.23 -21.90
CA TYR A 271 8.04 -4.09 -20.63
C TYR A 271 7.22 -2.81 -20.61
N ARG A 272 7.77 -1.70 -21.11
CA ARG A 272 7.05 -0.42 -21.27
C ARG A 272 5.69 -0.54 -21.98
N ARG A 273 5.59 -1.43 -22.99
CA ARG A 273 4.37 -1.61 -23.80
C ARG A 273 3.44 -2.74 -23.33
N ASN A 274 3.75 -3.43 -22.23
CA ASN A 274 2.95 -4.57 -21.77
C ASN A 274 2.75 -4.49 -20.25
N ALA A 275 1.52 -4.18 -19.85
CA ALA A 275 1.15 -3.94 -18.46
C ALA A 275 1.20 -5.23 -17.64
N SER A 276 0.82 -6.38 -18.21
CA SER A 276 0.89 -7.69 -17.55
C SER A 276 2.32 -8.06 -17.14
N LYS A 277 3.29 -7.90 -18.04
CA LYS A 277 4.70 -8.15 -17.74
C LYS A 277 5.29 -7.13 -16.78
N THR A 278 4.84 -5.88 -16.85
CA THR A 278 5.25 -4.86 -15.88
C THR A 278 4.77 -5.27 -14.49
N ARG A 279 3.50 -5.70 -14.34
CA ARG A 279 2.97 -6.24 -13.08
C ARG A 279 3.81 -7.40 -12.54
N GLU A 280 4.20 -8.37 -13.39
CA GLU A 280 5.10 -9.46 -12.98
C GLU A 280 6.43 -8.93 -12.38
N ILE A 281 7.01 -7.88 -12.99
CA ILE A 281 8.22 -7.24 -12.46
C ILE A 281 7.92 -6.52 -11.14
N LEU A 282 6.83 -5.76 -11.03
CA LEU A 282 6.49 -5.03 -9.81
C LEU A 282 6.31 -5.98 -8.62
N SER A 283 5.64 -7.13 -8.81
CA SER A 283 5.54 -8.16 -7.78
C SER A 283 6.90 -8.77 -7.41
N ALA A 284 7.77 -9.02 -8.40
CA ALA A 284 9.13 -9.49 -8.14
C ALA A 284 9.98 -8.47 -7.36
N CYS A 285 9.81 -7.18 -7.65
CA CYS A 285 10.50 -6.10 -6.93
C CYS A 285 9.98 -5.93 -5.51
N ALA A 286 8.67 -6.10 -5.28
CA ALA A 286 8.10 -6.08 -3.94
C ALA A 286 8.68 -7.21 -3.08
N ALA A 287 8.79 -8.42 -3.64
CA ALA A 287 9.47 -9.55 -3.00
C ALA A 287 10.94 -9.24 -2.69
N ALA A 288 11.68 -8.67 -3.64
CA ALA A 288 13.08 -8.29 -3.46
C ALA A 288 13.25 -7.17 -2.41
N GLY A 289 12.33 -6.20 -2.33
CA GLY A 289 12.35 -5.14 -1.31
C GLY A 289 12.24 -5.71 0.10
N VAL A 290 11.30 -6.64 0.32
CA VAL A 290 11.17 -7.36 1.60
C VAL A 290 12.38 -8.26 1.86
N ALA A 291 12.89 -8.94 0.84
CA ALA A 291 14.06 -9.81 0.99
C ALA A 291 15.30 -9.05 1.47
N VAL A 292 15.54 -7.85 0.95
CA VAL A 292 16.69 -7.03 1.32
C VAL A 292 16.46 -6.30 2.66
N ALA A 293 15.21 -5.99 2.99
CA ALA A 293 14.79 -5.47 4.29
C ALA A 293 15.09 -6.43 5.45
N PHE A 294 14.69 -7.69 5.31
CA PHE A 294 14.82 -8.71 6.35
C PHE A 294 16.00 -9.67 6.16
N GLY A 295 16.79 -9.51 5.09
CA GLY A 295 17.81 -10.50 4.72
C GLY A 295 17.24 -11.88 4.38
N SER A 296 15.96 -11.95 4.02
CA SER A 296 15.18 -13.19 3.88
C SER A 296 14.60 -13.35 2.46
N PRO A 297 15.32 -13.98 1.51
CA PRO A 297 14.86 -14.12 0.13
C PRO A 297 13.62 -15.00 -0.02
N ILE A 298 13.48 -16.10 0.73
CA ILE A 298 12.29 -16.96 0.64
C ILE A 298 11.10 -16.26 1.31
N GLY A 299 11.33 -15.66 2.48
CA GLY A 299 10.32 -14.92 3.21
C GLY A 299 9.75 -13.74 2.41
N GLY A 300 10.58 -13.01 1.67
CA GLY A 300 10.14 -11.92 0.80
C GLY A 300 9.25 -12.35 -0.36
N VAL A 301 9.55 -13.49 -0.99
CA VAL A 301 8.70 -14.05 -2.07
C VAL A 301 7.36 -14.52 -1.52
N LEU A 302 7.36 -15.19 -0.37
CA LEU A 302 6.13 -15.60 0.30
C LEU A 302 5.30 -14.39 0.75
N PHE A 303 5.93 -13.32 1.22
CA PHE A 303 5.24 -12.08 1.53
C PHE A 303 4.55 -11.49 0.31
N SER A 304 5.22 -11.44 -0.84
CA SER A 304 4.59 -10.96 -2.07
C SER A 304 3.44 -11.86 -2.54
N LEU A 305 3.48 -13.15 -2.22
CA LEU A 305 2.44 -14.13 -2.51
C LEU A 305 1.23 -14.00 -1.56
N GLU A 306 1.48 -13.77 -0.27
CA GLU A 306 0.46 -13.75 0.78
C GLU A 306 -0.24 -12.37 0.87
N GLU A 307 0.49 -11.28 0.59
CA GLU A 307 0.02 -9.92 0.86
C GLU A 307 -0.04 -8.99 -0.36
N MET A 308 0.82 -9.15 -1.36
CA MET A 308 0.89 -8.19 -2.50
C MET A 308 0.10 -8.60 -3.74
N SER A 309 0.05 -9.89 -4.09
CA SER A 309 -0.56 -10.35 -5.34
C SER A 309 -1.53 -11.50 -5.15
N ASN A 310 -2.73 -11.35 -5.70
CA ASN A 310 -3.76 -12.39 -5.68
C ASN A 310 -3.53 -13.50 -6.72
N TYR A 311 -2.81 -13.20 -7.81
CA TYR A 311 -2.48 -14.15 -8.86
C TYR A 311 -0.97 -14.14 -9.11
N PHE A 312 -0.34 -15.29 -8.90
CA PHE A 312 1.11 -15.39 -8.98
C PHE A 312 1.51 -16.62 -9.79
N PRO A 313 1.76 -16.47 -11.11
CA PRO A 313 2.10 -17.61 -11.95
C PRO A 313 3.49 -18.14 -11.56
N LEU A 314 3.67 -19.46 -11.67
CA LEU A 314 4.91 -20.15 -11.28
C LEU A 314 6.19 -19.55 -11.92
N LYS A 315 6.07 -19.01 -13.14
CA LYS A 315 7.17 -18.31 -13.82
C LYS A 315 7.58 -17.01 -13.12
N THR A 316 6.61 -16.26 -12.59
CA THR A 316 6.86 -15.05 -11.81
C THR A 316 7.43 -15.41 -10.44
N LEU A 317 7.04 -16.55 -9.86
CA LEU A 317 7.65 -17.07 -8.64
C LEU A 317 9.15 -17.27 -8.78
N TRP A 318 9.59 -18.02 -9.79
CA TRP A 318 11.01 -18.25 -10.03
C TRP A 318 11.79 -16.96 -10.31
N ARG A 319 11.20 -16.02 -11.05
CA ARG A 319 11.82 -14.72 -11.32
C ARG A 319 11.92 -13.85 -10.07
N SER A 320 10.88 -13.85 -9.22
CA SER A 320 10.86 -13.11 -7.97
C SER A 320 11.90 -13.65 -7.00
N TYR A 321 11.98 -14.97 -6.87
CA TYR A 321 13.01 -15.65 -6.08
C TYR A 321 14.42 -15.30 -6.57
N PHE A 322 14.67 -15.38 -7.87
CA PHE A 322 15.96 -15.01 -8.43
C PHE A 322 16.29 -13.51 -8.24
N CYS A 323 15.31 -12.63 -8.39
CA CYS A 323 15.46 -11.20 -8.11
C CYS A 323 15.87 -10.94 -6.65
N ALA A 324 15.14 -11.57 -5.73
CA ALA A 324 15.38 -11.46 -4.29
C ALA A 324 16.76 -11.98 -3.92
N LEU A 325 17.16 -13.15 -4.45
CA LEU A 325 18.48 -13.74 -4.22
C LEU A 325 19.61 -12.85 -4.73
N VAL A 326 19.48 -12.29 -5.94
CA VAL A 326 20.49 -11.36 -6.47
C VAL A 326 20.58 -10.11 -5.59
N ALA A 327 19.45 -9.56 -5.16
CA ALA A 327 19.42 -8.36 -4.33
C ALA A 327 20.03 -8.60 -2.94
N THR A 328 19.72 -9.72 -2.29
CA THR A 328 20.30 -10.10 -1.00
C THR A 328 21.79 -10.46 -1.13
N ALA A 329 22.20 -11.13 -2.21
CA ALA A 329 23.60 -11.43 -2.47
C ALA A 329 24.45 -10.15 -2.67
N VAL A 330 23.89 -9.14 -3.34
CA VAL A 330 24.54 -7.83 -3.50
C VAL A 330 24.62 -7.08 -2.18
N LEU A 331 23.56 -7.12 -1.36
CA LEU A 331 23.61 -6.58 0.00
C LEU A 331 24.69 -7.27 0.85
N ALA A 332 24.77 -8.60 0.77
CA ALA A 332 25.79 -9.40 1.46
C ALA A 332 27.21 -9.04 1.01
N ALA A 333 27.41 -8.87 -0.30
CA ALA A 333 28.70 -8.51 -0.88
C ALA A 333 29.15 -7.09 -0.51
N MET A 334 28.19 -6.15 -0.38
CA MET A 334 28.47 -4.81 0.12
C MET A 334 28.80 -4.78 1.61
N ASN A 335 28.30 -5.76 2.38
CA ASN A 335 28.52 -5.94 3.82
C ASN A 335 28.43 -4.61 4.60
N PRO A 336 27.24 -3.95 4.62
CA PRO A 336 27.10 -2.59 5.13
C PRO A 336 27.53 -2.44 6.59
N PHE A 337 27.40 -3.51 7.39
CA PHE A 337 27.75 -3.53 8.81
C PHE A 337 29.13 -4.13 9.10
N ARG A 338 29.80 -4.70 8.08
CA ARG A 338 31.05 -5.46 8.17
C ARG A 338 31.05 -6.66 9.15
N THR A 339 29.94 -6.98 9.80
CA THR A 339 29.76 -8.17 10.66
C THR A 339 29.59 -9.47 9.87
N GLY A 340 29.30 -9.38 8.56
CA GLY A 340 28.94 -10.53 7.74
C GLY A 340 27.48 -10.96 7.88
N GLN A 341 26.69 -10.27 8.71
CA GLN A 341 25.23 -10.43 8.79
C GLN A 341 24.53 -9.55 7.75
N LEU A 342 23.36 -10.01 7.28
CA LEU A 342 22.56 -9.27 6.29
C LEU A 342 21.73 -8.16 6.93
N VAL A 343 21.33 -8.35 8.19
CA VAL A 343 20.55 -7.43 9.02
C VAL A 343 21.09 -7.47 10.45
N MET A 344 20.98 -6.34 11.17
CA MET A 344 21.54 -6.22 12.53
C MET A 344 20.91 -7.19 13.54
N PHE A 345 19.60 -7.43 13.49
CA PHE A 345 18.91 -8.31 14.45
C PHE A 345 19.00 -9.82 14.10
N GLN A 346 20.03 -10.25 13.37
CA GLN A 346 20.24 -11.66 13.01
C GLN A 346 20.90 -12.43 14.16
N VAL A 347 20.13 -13.26 14.86
CA VAL A 347 20.61 -14.07 16.00
C VAL A 347 20.64 -15.57 15.68
N ARG A 348 21.46 -16.35 16.38
CA ARG A 348 21.49 -17.82 16.27
C ARG A 348 21.13 -18.45 17.60
N TYR A 349 20.21 -19.40 17.58
CA TYR A 349 19.81 -20.18 18.76
C TYR A 349 20.20 -21.64 18.57
N ASP A 350 21.05 -22.15 19.46
CA ASP A 350 21.53 -23.54 19.40
C ASP A 350 20.74 -24.49 20.32
N ARG A 351 19.82 -23.96 21.14
CA ARG A 351 19.05 -24.72 22.13
C ARG A 351 17.71 -25.23 21.60
N SER A 352 17.20 -26.29 22.21
CA SER A 352 15.85 -26.80 21.96
C SER A 352 14.85 -26.22 22.96
N TRP A 353 13.61 -26.01 22.52
CA TRP A 353 12.50 -25.60 23.37
C TRP A 353 11.83 -26.79 24.06
N HIS A 354 11.14 -26.52 25.16
CA HIS A 354 10.42 -27.52 25.94
C HIS A 354 8.89 -27.40 25.79
N PHE A 355 8.16 -28.52 25.91
CA PHE A 355 6.70 -28.53 25.72
C PHE A 355 5.93 -27.64 26.71
N PHE A 356 6.43 -27.48 27.94
CA PHE A 356 5.78 -26.60 28.93
C PHE A 356 5.78 -25.12 28.51
N GLU A 357 6.75 -24.70 27.68
CA GLU A 357 6.86 -23.32 27.20
C GLU A 357 5.72 -22.92 26.27
N VAL A 358 5.03 -23.90 25.67
CA VAL A 358 3.89 -23.69 24.77
C VAL A 358 2.79 -22.86 25.45
N VAL A 359 2.59 -23.03 26.77
CA VAL A 359 1.61 -22.23 27.53
C VAL A 359 1.95 -20.74 27.46
N PHE A 360 3.22 -20.38 27.61
CA PHE A 360 3.66 -18.99 27.51
C PHE A 360 3.67 -18.49 26.07
N TYR A 361 3.99 -19.35 25.11
CA TYR A 361 3.89 -19.02 23.68
C TYR A 361 2.45 -18.68 23.27
N ILE A 362 1.45 -19.38 23.81
CA ILE A 362 0.03 -19.03 23.61
C ILE A 362 -0.28 -17.63 24.16
N ILE A 363 0.26 -17.27 25.34
CA ILE A 363 0.08 -15.92 25.91
C ILE A 363 0.68 -14.86 24.99
N LEU A 364 1.86 -15.09 24.42
CA LEU A 364 2.48 -14.19 23.44
C LEU A 364 1.60 -14.03 22.19
N GLY A 365 1.02 -15.13 21.70
CA GLY A 365 0.09 -15.10 20.56
C GLY A 365 -1.19 -14.31 20.84
N ILE A 366 -1.79 -14.50 22.02
CA ILE A 366 -2.97 -13.73 22.44
C ILE A 366 -2.65 -12.24 22.52
N PHE A 367 -1.50 -11.90 23.11
CA PHE A 367 -1.04 -10.52 23.16
C PHE A 367 -0.86 -9.93 21.77
N GLY A 368 -0.18 -10.63 20.85
CA GLY A 368 0.05 -10.18 19.48
C GLY A 368 -1.26 -9.83 18.74
N GLY A 369 -2.29 -10.67 18.87
CA GLY A 369 -3.58 -10.45 18.22
C GLY A 369 -4.36 -9.27 18.83
N LEU A 370 -4.41 -9.18 20.16
CA LEU A 370 -5.06 -8.05 20.86
C LEU A 370 -4.37 -6.72 20.58
N TYR A 371 -3.02 -6.73 20.60
CA TYR A 371 -2.19 -5.58 20.27
C TYR A 371 -2.44 -5.11 18.83
N GLY A 372 -2.46 -6.03 17.86
CA GLY A 372 -2.74 -5.72 16.46
C GLY A 372 -4.09 -5.04 16.26
N ALA A 373 -5.15 -5.64 16.81
CA ALA A 373 -6.50 -5.08 16.78
C ALA A 373 -6.58 -3.68 17.41
N PHE A 374 -5.91 -3.49 18.56
CA PHE A 374 -5.85 -2.21 19.25
C PHE A 374 -5.14 -1.14 18.41
N VAL A 375 -3.92 -1.41 17.94
CA VAL A 375 -3.12 -0.44 17.17
C VAL A 375 -3.82 -0.07 15.87
N MET A 376 -4.37 -1.04 15.13
CA MET A 376 -5.10 -0.75 13.89
C MET A 376 -6.28 0.18 14.12
N LYS A 377 -7.13 -0.12 15.13
CA LYS A 377 -8.32 0.67 15.43
C LYS A 377 -7.98 2.11 15.82
N TRP A 378 -6.96 2.29 16.67
CA TRP A 378 -6.57 3.62 17.13
C TRP A 378 -5.79 4.40 16.09
N ASN A 379 -4.93 3.73 15.30
CA ASN A 379 -4.20 4.41 14.25
C ASN A 379 -5.14 4.98 13.19
N LEU A 380 -6.15 4.22 12.72
CA LEU A 380 -7.13 4.73 11.76
C LEU A 380 -7.88 5.96 12.28
N ARG A 381 -8.20 6.00 13.58
CA ARG A 381 -8.84 7.17 14.20
C ARG A 381 -7.94 8.40 14.24
N VAL A 382 -6.66 8.22 14.53
CA VAL A 382 -5.66 9.30 14.46
C VAL A 382 -5.53 9.80 13.03
N GLN A 383 -5.54 8.89 12.04
CA GLN A 383 -5.49 9.24 10.63
C GLN A 383 -6.74 10.01 10.17
N ALA A 384 -7.94 9.62 10.64
CA ALA A 384 -9.19 10.35 10.39
C ALA A 384 -9.10 11.80 10.94
N PHE A 385 -8.63 11.92 12.18
CA PHE A 385 -8.42 13.22 12.83
C PHE A 385 -7.41 14.09 12.06
N ARG A 386 -6.31 13.50 11.58
CA ARG A 386 -5.29 14.19 10.78
C ARG A 386 -5.83 14.72 9.47
N LYS A 387 -6.60 13.90 8.76
CA LYS A 387 -7.21 14.25 7.48
C LYS A 387 -8.13 15.47 7.64
N LYS A 388 -8.90 15.52 8.73
CA LYS A 388 -9.84 16.62 9.03
C LYS A 388 -9.14 17.90 9.53
N TYR A 389 -8.19 17.81 10.46
CA TYR A 389 -7.67 18.98 11.16
C TYR A 389 -6.19 19.30 10.91
N LEU A 390 -5.32 18.30 10.71
CA LEU A 390 -3.86 18.48 10.69
C LEU A 390 -3.24 18.53 9.29
N SER A 391 -4.02 18.30 8.23
CA SER A 391 -3.53 18.30 6.84
C SER A 391 -2.72 19.56 6.46
N LYS A 392 -3.16 20.75 6.94
CA LYS A 392 -2.46 22.03 6.68
C LYS A 392 -1.11 22.13 7.42
N TYR A 393 -1.00 21.55 8.61
CA TYR A 393 0.11 21.69 9.55
C TYR A 393 1.07 20.49 9.57
N ALA A 394 1.09 19.67 8.52
CA ALA A 394 1.85 18.42 8.45
C ALA A 394 3.35 18.50 8.83
N ILE A 395 4.04 19.60 8.50
CA ILE A 395 5.46 19.78 8.86
C ILE A 395 5.60 20.06 10.37
N ALA A 396 4.75 20.93 10.91
CA ALA A 396 4.74 21.26 12.33
C ALA A 396 4.36 20.03 13.18
N GLU A 397 3.43 19.21 12.69
CA GLU A 397 3.08 17.95 13.34
C GLU A 397 4.28 17.01 13.46
N ALA A 398 4.95 16.69 12.34
CA ALA A 398 6.06 15.74 12.34
C ALA A 398 7.23 16.22 13.24
N THR A 399 7.49 17.52 13.26
CA THR A 399 8.55 18.11 14.09
C THR A 399 8.22 18.15 15.58
N ILE A 400 6.99 18.52 15.95
CA ILE A 400 6.54 18.50 17.34
C ILE A 400 6.51 17.06 17.87
N LEU A 401 6.07 16.10 17.05
CA LEU A 401 6.09 14.69 17.41
C LEU A 401 7.50 14.18 17.61
N ALA A 402 8.45 14.51 16.73
CA ALA A 402 9.86 14.14 16.91
C ALA A 402 10.48 14.78 18.17
N ALA A 403 10.14 16.05 18.47
CA ALA A 403 10.57 16.69 19.72
C ALA A 403 10.01 15.94 20.94
N GLY A 404 8.71 15.63 20.92
CA GLY A 404 8.04 14.91 22.00
C GLY A 404 8.57 13.49 22.17
N THR A 405 8.82 12.77 21.08
CA THR A 405 9.42 11.43 21.14
C THR A 405 10.83 11.51 21.70
N ALA A 406 11.67 12.45 21.25
CA ALA A 406 13.02 12.62 21.79
C ALA A 406 13.02 12.95 23.30
N ILE A 407 12.08 13.79 23.76
CA ILE A 407 11.93 14.15 25.18
C ILE A 407 11.55 12.93 26.03
N ILE A 408 10.58 12.12 25.55
CA ILE A 408 10.05 10.96 26.28
C ILE A 408 11.00 9.76 26.22
N CYS A 409 11.70 9.58 25.09
CA CYS A 409 12.54 8.42 24.84
C CYS A 409 13.92 8.53 25.51
N TYR A 410 14.51 9.72 25.60
CA TYR A 410 15.86 9.87 26.15
C TYR A 410 16.04 9.35 27.59
N PRO A 411 15.09 9.54 28.54
CA PRO A 411 15.21 9.03 29.90
C PRO A 411 15.20 7.50 30.00
N ASN A 412 14.62 6.80 29.02
CA ASN A 412 14.56 5.34 29.01
C ASN A 412 15.62 4.80 28.04
N VAL A 413 16.60 4.08 28.58
CA VAL A 413 17.73 3.52 27.82
C VAL A 413 17.28 2.69 26.61
N PHE A 414 16.22 1.89 26.75
CA PHE A 414 15.70 1.05 25.66
C PHE A 414 14.91 1.84 24.59
N LEU A 415 14.43 3.03 24.93
CA LEU A 415 13.73 3.91 23.99
C LEU A 415 14.68 4.90 23.30
N ARG A 416 15.83 5.17 23.91
CA ARG A 416 16.85 6.08 23.41
C ARG A 416 17.56 5.52 22.16
N ILE A 417 17.80 4.22 22.14
CA ILE A 417 18.51 3.50 21.08
C ILE A 417 17.60 3.31 19.86
N ASP A 418 18.18 3.15 18.67
CA ASP A 418 17.40 2.85 17.46
C ASP A 418 16.59 1.56 17.61
N MET A 419 15.45 1.47 16.92
CA MET A 419 14.56 0.32 17.04
C MET A 419 15.22 -0.96 16.53
N THR A 420 16.05 -0.90 15.48
CA THR A 420 16.70 -2.09 14.91
C THR A 420 17.79 -2.65 15.81
N GLU A 421 18.64 -1.78 16.37
CA GLU A 421 19.64 -2.12 17.38
C GLU A 421 18.99 -2.61 18.68
N SER A 422 17.89 -1.97 19.11
CA SER A 422 17.16 -2.46 20.28
C SER A 422 16.64 -3.89 20.07
N MET A 423 16.18 -4.25 18.88
CA MET A 423 15.72 -5.62 18.60
C MET A 423 16.86 -6.64 18.70
N GLU A 424 18.05 -6.29 18.20
CA GLU A 424 19.25 -7.13 18.32
C GLU A 424 19.55 -7.42 19.80
N ILE A 425 19.65 -6.38 20.63
CA ILE A 425 19.92 -6.50 22.07
C ILE A 425 18.86 -7.35 22.78
N LEU A 426 17.58 -7.20 22.42
CA LEU A 426 16.49 -7.96 23.04
C LEU A 426 16.51 -9.46 22.66
N PHE A 427 17.06 -9.81 21.50
CA PHE A 427 17.17 -11.19 21.02
C PHE A 427 18.40 -11.91 21.55
N LEU A 428 19.44 -11.20 22.02
CA LEU A 428 20.65 -11.80 22.55
C LEU A 428 20.39 -12.72 23.75
N GLU A 429 21.16 -13.81 23.81
CA GLU A 429 21.20 -14.70 24.97
C GLU A 429 22.00 -14.05 26.12
N CYS A 430 21.65 -14.36 27.36
CA CYS A 430 22.31 -13.81 28.54
C CYS A 430 23.67 -14.48 28.87
N GLU A 431 24.06 -15.53 28.15
CA GLU A 431 25.33 -16.24 28.37
C GLU A 431 26.29 -15.98 27.20
N GLY A 432 27.49 -15.46 27.51
CA GLY A 432 28.55 -15.25 26.53
C GLY A 432 28.51 -13.92 25.76
N ALA A 433 27.43 -13.15 25.84
CA ALA A 433 27.37 -11.78 25.38
C ALA A 433 27.61 -10.81 26.55
N GLU A 434 28.29 -9.69 26.30
CA GLU A 434 28.46 -8.65 27.31
C GLU A 434 27.10 -8.13 27.78
N ASP A 435 26.92 -8.00 29.09
CA ASP A 435 25.63 -7.67 29.68
C ASP A 435 25.29 -6.19 29.45
N TYR A 436 24.69 -5.89 28.30
CA TYR A 436 24.35 -4.52 27.91
C TYR A 436 23.45 -3.86 28.95
N HIS A 437 24.02 -2.92 29.71
CA HIS A 437 23.37 -2.22 30.82
C HIS A 437 22.77 -3.11 31.93
N GLY A 438 23.29 -4.34 32.13
CA GLY A 438 22.81 -5.24 33.18
C GLY A 438 21.41 -5.78 32.90
N LEU A 439 21.08 -6.04 31.64
CA LEU A 439 19.78 -6.58 31.22
C LEU A 439 19.51 -7.97 31.82
N CYS A 440 20.59 -8.75 31.99
CA CYS A 440 20.58 -10.11 32.50
C CYS A 440 21.02 -10.20 33.97
N GLU A 441 21.34 -9.07 34.61
CA GLU A 441 21.75 -9.00 36.01
C GLU A 441 20.57 -9.25 36.97
N SER A 442 20.71 -10.25 37.84
CA SER A 442 19.66 -10.68 38.78
C SER A 442 19.23 -9.58 39.76
N ASP A 443 20.15 -8.70 40.15
CA ASP A 443 19.90 -7.63 41.14
C ASP A 443 19.00 -6.51 40.60
N LYS A 444 19.00 -6.29 39.27
CA LYS A 444 18.20 -5.23 38.61
C LYS A 444 16.97 -5.76 37.91
N ARG A 445 16.65 -7.05 38.05
CA ARG A 445 15.57 -7.73 37.33
C ARG A 445 14.21 -7.01 37.39
N LEU A 446 13.78 -6.57 38.59
CA LEU A 446 12.50 -5.86 38.74
C LEU A 446 12.51 -4.50 38.04
N SER A 447 13.63 -3.78 38.12
CA SER A 447 13.82 -2.50 37.40
C SER A 447 13.77 -2.70 35.89
N ASN A 448 14.42 -3.76 35.39
CA ASN A 448 14.43 -4.10 33.96
C ASN A 448 13.04 -4.49 33.47
N ILE A 449 12.29 -5.32 34.23
CA ILE A 449 10.90 -5.68 33.92
C ILE A 449 10.01 -4.43 33.86
N LEU A 450 10.09 -3.54 34.86
CA LEU A 450 9.29 -2.31 34.88
C LEU A 450 9.67 -1.36 33.74
N SER A 451 10.97 -1.24 33.44
CA SER A 451 11.48 -0.42 32.34
C SER A 451 11.03 -0.94 30.97
N LEU A 452 11.09 -2.26 30.73
CA LEU A 452 10.64 -2.91 29.49
C LEU A 452 9.12 -2.85 29.34
N ALA A 453 8.36 -3.03 30.42
CA ALA A 453 6.91 -2.89 30.41
C ALA A 453 6.49 -1.45 30.09
N LEU A 454 7.13 -0.46 30.72
CA LEU A 454 6.92 0.96 30.40
C LEU A 454 7.31 1.27 28.95
N ALA A 455 8.45 0.76 28.48
CA ALA A 455 8.89 0.91 27.10
C ALA A 455 7.90 0.31 26.10
N THR A 456 7.31 -0.84 26.42
CA THR A 456 6.27 -1.48 25.61
C THR A 456 5.05 -0.57 25.46
N VAL A 457 4.53 -0.03 26.58
CA VAL A 457 3.37 0.88 26.58
C VAL A 457 3.67 2.17 25.81
N LEU A 458 4.81 2.79 26.08
CA LEU A 458 5.21 4.03 25.41
C LEU A 458 5.39 3.81 23.90
N ARG A 459 6.05 2.72 23.47
CA ARG A 459 6.19 2.39 22.04
C ARG A 459 4.84 2.17 21.37
N VAL A 460 3.88 1.49 22.01
CA VAL A 460 2.53 1.32 21.46
C VAL A 460 1.88 2.68 21.16
N LEU A 461 1.93 3.61 22.11
CA LEU A 461 1.38 4.97 21.95
C LEU A 461 2.12 5.76 20.87
N LEU A 462 3.46 5.72 20.89
CA LEU A 462 4.29 6.43 19.92
C LEU A 462 4.12 5.88 18.50
N VAL A 463 3.92 4.57 18.31
CA VAL A 463 3.62 3.98 17.00
C VAL A 463 2.27 4.45 16.50
N ILE A 464 1.22 4.42 17.32
CA ILE A 464 -0.13 4.85 16.95
C ILE A 464 -0.12 6.30 16.45
N ILE A 465 0.61 7.17 17.15
CA ILE A 465 0.71 8.59 16.79
C ILE A 465 1.69 8.80 15.64
N SER A 466 2.89 8.23 15.66
CA SER A 466 3.91 8.50 14.63
C SER A 466 3.54 7.93 13.25
N TYR A 467 2.90 6.76 13.23
CA TYR A 467 2.49 6.13 11.97
C TYR A 467 1.36 6.95 11.33
N GLY A 468 1.65 7.55 10.17
CA GLY A 468 0.72 8.39 9.43
C GLY A 468 1.12 9.87 9.30
N CYS A 469 2.21 10.29 9.95
CA CYS A 469 2.85 11.57 9.67
C CYS A 469 3.24 11.67 8.18
N LYS A 470 3.35 12.89 7.65
CA LYS A 470 3.78 13.15 6.25
C LYS A 470 5.30 12.98 6.05
N VAL A 471 5.83 11.86 6.50
CA VAL A 471 7.22 11.40 6.32
C VAL A 471 7.20 9.95 5.83
N PRO A 472 8.27 9.42 5.22
CA PRO A 472 8.34 8.01 4.87
C PRO A 472 8.40 7.18 6.16
N ALA A 473 7.45 6.26 6.33
CA ALA A 473 7.30 5.52 7.58
C ALA A 473 6.81 4.09 7.33
N GLY A 474 7.52 3.10 7.89
CA GLY A 474 7.09 1.70 7.97
C GLY A 474 6.67 1.32 9.39
N ILE A 475 5.69 0.44 9.51
CA ILE A 475 5.15 -0.05 10.80
C ILE A 475 5.77 -1.38 11.27
N PHE A 476 6.48 -2.10 10.39
CA PHE A 476 6.94 -3.47 10.64
C PHE A 476 7.91 -3.56 11.82
N VAL A 477 9.05 -2.86 11.76
CA VAL A 477 10.08 -2.88 12.81
C VAL A 477 9.56 -2.35 14.16
N PRO A 478 8.87 -1.20 14.24
CA PRO A 478 8.31 -0.74 15.52
C PRO A 478 7.37 -1.76 16.16
N SER A 479 6.58 -2.48 15.36
CA SER A 479 5.68 -3.53 15.86
C SER A 479 6.45 -4.74 16.38
N MET A 480 7.47 -5.19 15.65
CA MET A 480 8.37 -6.25 16.11
C MET A 480 9.08 -5.87 17.40
N ALA A 481 9.57 -4.63 17.52
CA ALA A 481 10.24 -4.13 18.72
C ALA A 481 9.31 -4.12 19.95
N ILE A 482 8.04 -3.76 19.78
CA ILE A 482 7.01 -3.84 20.84
C ILE A 482 6.80 -5.30 21.26
N GLY A 483 6.63 -6.19 20.29
CA GLY A 483 6.50 -7.63 20.53
C GLY A 483 7.72 -8.23 21.22
N ALA A 484 8.93 -7.82 20.82
CA ALA A 484 10.18 -8.22 21.43
C ALA A 484 10.29 -7.75 22.88
N SER A 485 9.89 -6.50 23.17
CA SER A 485 9.90 -5.92 24.52
C SER A 485 8.97 -6.68 25.46
N PHE A 486 7.75 -6.97 25.00
CA PHE A 486 6.80 -7.78 25.75
C PHE A 486 7.29 -9.22 25.92
N GLY A 487 7.79 -9.83 24.84
CA GLY A 487 8.32 -11.19 24.86
C GLY A 487 9.50 -11.36 25.81
N ARG A 488 10.47 -10.42 25.78
CA ARG A 488 11.60 -10.40 26.72
C ARG A 488 11.14 -10.26 28.17
N THR A 489 10.13 -9.41 28.41
CA THR A 489 9.52 -9.26 29.74
C THR A 489 8.94 -10.58 30.24
N VAL A 490 8.16 -11.29 29.40
CA VAL A 490 7.62 -12.61 29.73
C VAL A 490 8.74 -13.63 29.96
N GLY A 491 9.76 -13.66 29.09
CA GLY A 491 10.90 -14.56 29.24
C GLY A 491 11.66 -14.38 30.56
N ILE A 492 11.93 -13.13 30.96
CA ILE A 492 12.57 -12.82 32.25
C ILE A 492 11.67 -13.23 33.42
N ILE A 493 10.34 -13.07 33.32
CA ILE A 493 9.39 -13.53 34.35
C ILE A 493 9.39 -15.06 34.46
N VAL A 494 9.37 -15.78 33.34
CA VAL A 494 9.37 -17.25 33.32
C VAL A 494 10.67 -17.79 33.90
N GLN A 495 11.80 -17.18 33.56
CA GLN A 495 13.09 -17.47 34.20
C GLN A 495 13.04 -17.23 35.72
N ALA A 496 12.28 -16.22 36.19
CA ALA A 496 12.20 -15.88 37.62
C ALA A 496 11.45 -16.94 38.40
N ILE A 497 10.36 -17.44 37.79
CA ILE A 497 9.54 -18.50 38.35
C ILE A 497 10.32 -19.80 38.43
N HIS A 498 11.17 -20.09 37.44
CA HIS A 498 12.04 -21.26 37.44
C HIS A 498 13.10 -21.21 38.54
N GLU A 499 13.82 -20.09 38.67
CA GLU A 499 14.83 -19.90 39.72
C GLU A 499 14.23 -19.93 41.14
N ALA A 500 13.00 -19.42 41.31
CA ALA A 500 12.30 -19.46 42.59
C ALA A 500 11.78 -20.86 42.97
N ASN A 501 11.40 -21.69 41.97
CA ASN A 501 10.82 -23.02 42.20
C ASN A 501 11.48 -24.11 41.32
N PRO A 502 12.78 -24.40 41.51
CA PRO A 502 13.54 -25.29 40.63
C PRO A 502 13.09 -26.77 40.73
N THR A 503 12.49 -27.17 41.86
CA THR A 503 12.07 -28.56 42.13
C THR A 503 10.63 -28.86 41.72
N SER A 504 9.90 -27.90 41.15
CA SER A 504 8.51 -28.11 40.75
C SER A 504 8.40 -29.05 39.54
N ALA A 505 7.36 -29.90 39.53
CA ALA A 505 7.15 -30.88 38.46
C ALA A 505 7.02 -30.25 37.05
N PHE A 506 6.68 -28.97 36.99
CA PHE A 506 6.56 -28.20 35.75
C PHE A 506 7.91 -28.00 35.03
N PHE A 507 9.02 -27.96 35.77
CA PHE A 507 10.38 -27.77 35.24
C PHE A 507 11.23 -29.04 35.26
N ALA A 508 10.62 -30.21 35.48
CA ALA A 508 11.35 -31.48 35.57
C ALA A 508 12.05 -31.92 34.26
N ALA A 509 11.70 -31.31 33.12
CA ALA A 509 12.33 -31.56 31.82
C ALA A 509 13.64 -30.77 31.60
N CYS A 510 13.95 -29.83 32.49
CA CYS A 510 15.16 -29.02 32.44
C CYS A 510 16.38 -29.84 32.89
N LYS A 511 17.49 -29.76 32.15
CA LYS A 511 18.76 -30.35 32.60
C LYS A 511 19.42 -29.44 33.65
N PRO A 512 20.14 -29.99 34.64
CA PRO A 512 20.76 -29.19 35.71
C PRO A 512 21.99 -28.39 35.25
N ASP A 513 22.65 -28.79 34.15
CA ASP A 513 23.91 -28.19 33.69
C ASP A 513 23.73 -27.13 32.57
N GLU A 514 22.51 -26.90 32.09
CA GLU A 514 22.17 -25.95 31.02
C GLU A 514 21.00 -25.06 31.49
N PRO A 515 21.03 -23.72 31.31
CA PRO A 515 19.90 -22.87 31.68
C PRO A 515 18.68 -23.22 30.83
N CYS A 516 17.59 -23.57 31.50
CA CYS A 516 16.41 -24.13 30.85
C CYS A 516 15.63 -23.12 30.00
N ILE A 517 15.70 -21.83 30.33
CA ILE A 517 14.88 -20.77 29.71
C ILE A 517 15.82 -19.72 29.14
N THR A 518 15.64 -19.42 27.85
CA THR A 518 16.36 -18.34 27.15
C THR A 518 15.40 -17.18 26.86
N PRO A 519 15.46 -16.06 27.59
CA PRO A 519 14.55 -14.93 27.39
C PRO A 519 14.56 -14.34 25.97
N GLY A 520 15.67 -14.47 25.23
CA GLY A 520 15.78 -14.05 23.84
C GLY A 520 14.80 -14.75 22.91
N THR A 521 14.55 -16.04 23.12
CA THR A 521 13.60 -16.81 22.29
C THR A 521 12.16 -16.33 22.49
N TYR A 522 11.79 -15.91 23.70
CA TYR A 522 10.50 -15.30 24.00
C TYR A 522 10.35 -13.94 23.35
N ALA A 523 11.41 -13.12 23.36
CA ALA A 523 11.44 -11.85 22.64
C ALA A 523 11.23 -12.05 21.14
N PHE A 524 11.94 -13.01 20.55
CA PHE A 524 11.81 -13.38 19.15
C PHE A 524 10.39 -13.85 18.77
N LEU A 525 9.80 -14.75 19.56
CA LEU A 525 8.41 -15.21 19.34
C LEU A 525 7.39 -14.08 19.55
N GLY A 526 7.62 -13.19 20.52
CA GLY A 526 6.80 -12.01 20.75
C GLY A 526 6.84 -11.02 19.58
N ALA A 527 8.01 -10.82 18.98
CA ALA A 527 8.17 -10.01 17.77
C ALA A 527 7.38 -10.57 16.59
N ALA A 528 7.43 -11.89 16.37
CA ALA A 528 6.64 -12.59 15.36
C ALA A 528 5.13 -12.45 15.61
N ALA A 529 4.68 -12.57 16.86
CA ALA A 529 3.28 -12.38 17.26
C ALA A 529 2.78 -10.98 16.94
N ALA A 530 3.52 -9.94 17.34
CA ALA A 530 3.11 -8.55 17.13
C ALA A 530 3.10 -8.16 15.64
N LEU A 531 4.07 -8.63 14.86
CA LEU A 531 4.10 -8.42 13.41
C LEU A 531 2.91 -9.10 12.71
N SER A 532 2.65 -10.37 13.04
CA SER A 532 1.52 -11.12 12.48
C SER A 532 0.18 -10.50 12.87
N GLY A 533 0.04 -10.00 14.09
CA GLY A 533 -1.19 -9.34 14.56
C GLY A 533 -1.53 -8.05 13.83
N ILE A 534 -0.53 -7.25 13.41
CA ILE A 534 -0.78 -6.00 12.67
C ILE A 534 -0.96 -6.24 11.17
N MET A 535 -0.19 -7.16 10.60
CA MET A 535 -0.16 -7.39 9.16
C MET A 535 -1.13 -8.48 8.69
N HIS A 536 -1.66 -9.32 9.60
CA HIS A 536 -2.52 -10.48 9.28
C HIS A 536 -1.88 -11.48 8.31
N ILE A 537 -0.54 -11.53 8.27
CA ILE A 537 0.25 -12.51 7.51
C ILE A 537 0.80 -13.59 8.46
N THR A 538 0.99 -14.78 7.93
CA THR A 538 1.30 -15.99 8.71
C THR A 538 2.51 -16.72 8.18
N VAL A 539 2.39 -17.36 7.02
CA VAL A 539 3.43 -18.23 6.46
C VAL A 539 4.70 -17.43 6.19
N SER A 540 4.55 -16.21 5.67
CA SER A 540 5.67 -15.32 5.39
C SER A 540 6.43 -14.91 6.66
N VAL A 541 5.72 -14.61 7.75
CA VAL A 541 6.35 -14.22 9.03
C VAL A 541 7.16 -15.37 9.59
N VAL A 542 6.60 -16.60 9.60
CA VAL A 542 7.33 -17.78 10.10
C VAL A 542 8.61 -18.01 9.30
N VAL A 543 8.56 -17.89 7.98
CA VAL A 543 9.75 -18.09 7.12
C VAL A 543 10.77 -16.97 7.27
N ILE A 544 10.34 -15.72 7.36
CA ILE A 544 11.24 -14.58 7.64
C ILE A 544 11.97 -14.80 8.96
N MET A 545 11.23 -15.12 10.01
CA MET A 545 11.75 -15.37 11.36
C MET A 545 12.70 -16.57 11.39
N PHE A 546 12.39 -17.63 10.66
CA PHE A 546 13.28 -18.78 10.48
C PHE A 546 14.59 -18.43 9.75
N GLU A 547 14.52 -17.71 8.62
CA GLU A 547 15.74 -17.34 7.88
C GLU A 547 16.65 -16.39 8.67
N LEU A 548 16.06 -15.52 9.50
CA LEU A 548 16.79 -14.66 10.43
C LEU A 548 17.53 -15.47 11.51
N THR A 549 16.88 -16.49 12.08
CA THR A 549 17.45 -17.26 13.19
C THR A 549 18.42 -18.35 12.74
N GLY A 550 18.22 -18.88 11.53
CA GLY A 550 18.92 -20.07 11.05
C GLY A 550 18.58 -21.36 11.80
N ALA A 551 17.73 -21.30 12.83
CA ALA A 551 17.42 -22.40 13.72
C ALA A 551 16.09 -23.07 13.33
N LEU A 552 16.17 -24.28 12.76
CA LEU A 552 14.99 -25.07 12.36
C LEU A 552 14.09 -25.47 13.54
N THR A 553 14.65 -25.53 14.75
CA THR A 553 13.98 -25.99 15.98
C THR A 553 12.82 -25.08 16.39
N TYR A 554 12.91 -23.76 16.12
CA TYR A 554 11.92 -22.77 16.52
C TYR A 554 10.80 -22.53 15.51
N ILE A 555 10.78 -23.26 14.38
CA ILE A 555 9.69 -23.17 13.39
C ILE A 555 8.35 -23.54 14.02
N LEU A 556 8.27 -24.65 14.76
CA LEU A 556 7.00 -25.12 15.35
C LEU A 556 6.45 -24.14 16.40
N PRO A 557 7.23 -23.69 17.40
CA PRO A 557 6.80 -22.62 18.31
C PRO A 557 6.29 -21.37 17.59
N THR A 558 7.02 -20.91 16.57
CA THR A 558 6.63 -19.72 15.80
C THR A 558 5.29 -19.93 15.09
N MET A 559 5.04 -21.11 14.50
CA MET A 559 3.75 -21.45 13.89
C MET A 559 2.60 -21.47 14.91
N ILE A 560 2.84 -21.97 16.13
CA ILE A 560 1.83 -21.98 17.19
C ILE A 560 1.47 -20.54 17.59
N VAL A 561 2.48 -19.70 17.86
CA VAL A 561 2.29 -18.31 18.26
C VAL A 561 1.54 -17.52 17.18
N VAL A 562 1.99 -17.63 15.93
CA VAL A 562 1.37 -16.97 14.78
C VAL A 562 -0.04 -17.50 14.52
N GLY A 563 -0.28 -18.79 14.69
CA GLY A 563 -1.61 -19.40 14.58
C GLY A 563 -2.60 -18.86 15.61
N VAL A 564 -2.19 -18.79 16.89
CA VAL A 564 -3.00 -18.20 17.97
C VAL A 564 -3.24 -16.71 17.70
N THR A 565 -2.21 -15.98 17.29
CA THR A 565 -2.31 -14.56 16.91
C THR A 565 -3.37 -14.34 15.84
N LYS A 566 -3.35 -15.16 14.77
CA LYS A 566 -4.32 -15.08 13.68
C LYS A 566 -5.74 -15.31 14.16
N ILE A 567 -5.97 -16.38 14.93
CA ILE A 567 -7.29 -16.71 15.48
C ILE A 567 -7.83 -15.53 16.31
N VAL A 568 -7.01 -14.97 17.19
CA VAL A 568 -7.42 -13.82 18.01
C VAL A 568 -7.70 -12.60 17.14
N SER A 569 -6.87 -12.33 16.13
CA SER A 569 -7.04 -11.15 15.26
C SER A 569 -8.33 -11.22 14.44
N GLU A 570 -8.66 -12.40 13.89
CA GLU A 570 -9.90 -12.63 13.12
C GLU A 570 -11.18 -12.42 13.95
N LEU A 571 -11.12 -12.59 15.28
CA LEU A 571 -12.25 -12.30 16.17
C LEU A 571 -12.54 -10.79 16.30
N PHE A 572 -11.55 -9.92 16.13
CA PHE A 572 -11.69 -8.47 16.30
C PHE A 572 -11.82 -7.69 14.99
N GLY A 573 -11.48 -8.29 13.85
CA GLY A 573 -11.66 -7.67 12.54
C GLY A 573 -11.04 -8.47 11.40
N LYS A 574 -11.47 -8.14 10.18
CA LYS A 574 -10.93 -8.69 8.93
C LYS A 574 -9.86 -7.78 8.34
N GLY A 575 -8.86 -8.37 7.70
CA GLY A 575 -7.78 -7.68 6.98
C GLY A 575 -6.69 -7.06 7.87
N GLY A 576 -5.50 -6.90 7.31
CA GLY A 576 -4.37 -6.25 7.98
C GLY A 576 -4.41 -4.73 7.87
N ILE A 577 -3.42 -4.05 8.47
CA ILE A 577 -3.31 -2.58 8.42
C ILE A 577 -3.25 -2.02 6.99
N ALA A 578 -2.60 -2.75 6.06
CA ALA A 578 -2.49 -2.33 4.66
C ALA A 578 -3.85 -2.30 3.97
N ASP A 579 -4.68 -3.33 4.18
CA ASP A 579 -6.05 -3.41 3.67
C ASP A 579 -6.91 -2.30 4.25
N ARG A 580 -6.88 -2.14 5.58
CA ARG A 580 -7.63 -1.09 6.27
C ARG A 580 -7.27 0.32 5.79
N MET A 581 -5.99 0.54 5.46
CA MET A 581 -5.53 1.83 4.94
C MET A 581 -6.00 2.08 3.48
N ILE A 582 -6.16 1.02 2.67
CA ILE A 582 -6.75 1.11 1.32
C ILE A 582 -8.19 1.60 1.42
N TRP A 583 -8.99 0.95 2.27
CA TRP A 583 -10.37 1.32 2.57
C TRP A 583 -10.46 2.76 3.09
N PHE A 584 -9.64 3.11 4.09
CA PHE A 584 -9.61 4.47 4.66
C PHE A 584 -9.19 5.56 3.66
N SER A 585 -8.32 5.23 2.71
CA SER A 585 -7.88 6.17 1.67
C SER A 585 -8.92 6.33 0.55
N GLY A 586 -9.92 5.44 0.49
CA GLY A 586 -10.87 5.36 -0.60
C GLY A 586 -10.20 4.98 -1.91
N PHE A 587 -9.24 4.06 -1.87
CA PHE A 587 -8.65 3.54 -3.09
C PHE A 587 -9.56 2.47 -3.69
N PRO A 588 -9.75 2.47 -5.01
CA PRO A 588 -10.53 1.42 -5.64
C PRO A 588 -9.74 0.13 -5.55
N PHE A 589 -10.18 -0.80 -4.71
CA PHE A 589 -9.53 -2.08 -4.53
C PHE A 589 -10.60 -3.14 -4.32
N LEU A 590 -10.63 -4.10 -5.24
CA LEU A 590 -11.53 -5.22 -5.17
C LEU A 590 -10.81 -6.34 -4.41
N ASP A 591 -11.06 -6.45 -3.10
CA ASP A 591 -10.39 -7.44 -2.28
C ASP A 591 -10.82 -8.85 -2.67
N ASN A 592 -9.86 -9.75 -2.88
CA ASN A 592 -10.13 -11.16 -3.17
C ASN A 592 -10.33 -11.99 -1.90
N LYS A 593 -9.89 -11.49 -0.73
CA LYS A 593 -10.00 -12.20 0.56
C LYS A 593 -11.42 -12.13 1.13
N GLU A 594 -12.25 -11.22 0.64
CA GLU A 594 -13.61 -10.99 1.13
C GLU A 594 -14.66 -11.38 0.08
N GLU A 595 -15.44 -12.42 0.43
CA GLU A 595 -16.68 -12.79 -0.25
C GLU A 595 -17.82 -12.02 0.41
N HIS A 596 -18.25 -10.94 -0.24
CA HIS A 596 -19.46 -10.21 0.15
C HIS A 596 -20.63 -10.80 -0.60
N ASN A 597 -21.61 -11.34 0.11
CA ASN A 597 -22.88 -11.76 -0.48
C ASN A 597 -23.86 -10.58 -0.37
N PHE A 598 -23.94 -9.78 -1.42
CA PHE A 598 -24.90 -8.68 -1.53
C PHE A 598 -26.31 -9.19 -1.81
N GLY A 599 -26.45 -10.30 -2.55
CA GLY A 599 -27.74 -10.90 -2.92
C GLY A 599 -28.55 -10.02 -3.88
N VAL A 600 -27.90 -9.05 -4.52
CA VAL A 600 -28.52 -8.05 -5.40
C VAL A 600 -28.21 -8.38 -6.86
N PRO A 601 -29.21 -8.31 -7.78
CA PRO A 601 -28.97 -8.50 -9.19
C PRO A 601 -28.16 -7.33 -9.78
N VAL A 602 -27.31 -7.64 -10.74
CA VAL A 602 -26.45 -6.65 -11.42
C VAL A 602 -27.25 -5.56 -12.12
N SER A 603 -28.51 -5.82 -12.46
CA SER A 603 -29.44 -4.83 -13.02
C SER A 603 -29.65 -3.58 -12.15
N GLU A 604 -29.44 -3.65 -10.84
CA GLU A 604 -29.58 -2.51 -9.93
C GLU A 604 -28.31 -1.66 -9.87
N VAL A 605 -27.15 -2.24 -10.19
CA VAL A 605 -25.84 -1.56 -10.14
C VAL A 605 -25.40 -1.04 -11.50
N MET A 606 -25.89 -1.64 -12.59
CA MET A 606 -25.49 -1.29 -13.95
C MET A 606 -25.89 0.12 -14.35
N ARG A 607 -25.07 0.75 -15.20
CA ARG A 607 -25.44 1.98 -15.91
C ARG A 607 -26.35 1.64 -17.09
N THR A 608 -27.54 2.23 -17.11
CA THR A 608 -28.56 2.04 -18.15
C THR A 608 -28.42 3.03 -19.31
N GLU A 609 -27.96 4.25 -19.01
CA GLU A 609 -27.67 5.28 -20.01
C GLU A 609 -26.27 5.07 -20.60
N ILE A 610 -26.22 4.58 -21.83
CA ILE A 610 -24.97 4.24 -22.51
C ILE A 610 -24.96 4.86 -23.90
N THR A 611 -23.89 5.60 -24.20
CA THR A 611 -23.60 6.04 -25.56
C THR A 611 -23.08 4.86 -26.37
N SER A 612 -23.90 4.37 -27.31
CA SER A 612 -23.57 3.24 -28.17
C SER A 612 -23.37 3.68 -29.62
N LEU A 613 -22.51 2.99 -30.35
CA LEU A 613 -22.20 3.28 -31.75
C LEU A 613 -22.96 2.30 -32.67
N PRO A 614 -23.79 2.76 -33.61
CA PRO A 614 -24.50 1.88 -34.54
C PRO A 614 -23.54 1.32 -35.59
N VAL A 615 -23.76 0.07 -36.02
CA VAL A 615 -22.91 -0.60 -37.03
C VAL A 615 -22.98 0.08 -38.40
N SER A 616 -24.15 0.61 -38.74
CA SER A 616 -24.39 1.41 -39.96
C SER A 616 -23.55 2.69 -40.00
N GLY A 617 -22.96 3.07 -38.86
CA GLY A 617 -22.00 4.14 -38.76
C GLY A 617 -22.63 5.52 -38.57
N MET A 618 -21.84 6.41 -37.98
CA MET A 618 -22.15 7.83 -37.83
C MET A 618 -21.23 8.66 -38.75
N PRO A 619 -21.61 9.90 -39.11
CA PRO A 619 -20.74 10.78 -39.87
C PRO A 619 -19.43 11.06 -39.12
N PHE A 620 -18.33 11.12 -39.85
CA PHE A 620 -16.98 11.29 -39.29
C PHE A 620 -16.86 12.50 -38.37
N SER A 621 -17.48 13.63 -38.74
CA SER A 621 -17.51 14.85 -37.92
C SER A 621 -18.20 14.67 -36.56
N GLU A 622 -19.23 13.84 -36.48
CA GLU A 622 -19.95 13.56 -35.24
C GLU A 622 -19.15 12.60 -34.36
N LEU A 623 -18.47 11.61 -34.97
CA LEU A 623 -17.56 10.72 -34.26
C LEU A 623 -16.38 11.49 -33.65
N GLU A 624 -15.85 12.49 -34.36
CA GLU A 624 -14.80 13.37 -33.85
C GLU A 624 -15.32 14.29 -32.74
N LYS A 625 -16.54 14.83 -32.87
CA LYS A 625 -17.19 15.59 -31.80
C LYS A 625 -17.39 14.72 -30.56
N LEU A 626 -17.85 13.48 -30.73
CA LEU A 626 -18.02 12.52 -29.63
C LEU A 626 -16.70 12.30 -28.89
N LEU A 627 -15.59 12.14 -29.61
CA LEU A 627 -14.26 12.01 -29.02
C LEU A 627 -13.67 13.29 -28.44
N LYS A 628 -14.22 14.47 -28.74
CA LYS A 628 -13.81 15.74 -28.12
C LYS A 628 -14.67 16.08 -26.90
N VAL A 629 -15.96 15.80 -26.96
CA VAL A 629 -16.94 16.12 -25.92
C VAL A 629 -16.91 15.11 -24.79
N ASP A 630 -16.95 13.82 -25.11
CA ASP A 630 -17.03 12.78 -24.08
C ASP A 630 -15.66 12.41 -23.53
N THR A 631 -15.59 12.09 -22.25
CA THR A 631 -14.40 11.56 -21.55
C THR A 631 -14.38 10.02 -21.50
N TYR A 632 -15.41 9.37 -22.04
CA TYR A 632 -15.56 7.91 -22.04
C TYR A 632 -14.40 7.21 -22.74
N GLN A 633 -13.96 6.11 -22.15
CA GLN A 633 -12.78 5.37 -22.56
C GLN A 633 -13.07 4.21 -23.51
N GLY A 634 -14.34 3.97 -23.86
CA GLY A 634 -14.74 2.99 -24.86
C GLY A 634 -16.26 2.92 -25.00
N PHE A 635 -16.71 2.32 -26.10
CA PHE A 635 -18.09 2.39 -26.57
C PHE A 635 -18.57 1.01 -27.03
N PRO A 636 -19.76 0.55 -26.62
CA PRO A 636 -20.37 -0.64 -27.18
C PRO A 636 -20.89 -0.37 -28.59
N ILE A 637 -20.81 -1.38 -29.44
CA ILE A 637 -21.25 -1.33 -30.83
C ILE A 637 -22.53 -2.14 -30.94
N VAL A 638 -23.57 -1.50 -31.44
CA VAL A 638 -24.91 -2.08 -31.59
C VAL A 638 -25.32 -2.11 -33.06
N GLU A 639 -26.21 -3.03 -33.44
CA GLU A 639 -26.72 -3.12 -34.81
C GLU A 639 -27.43 -1.82 -35.24
N ASP A 640 -28.39 -1.39 -34.43
CA ASP A 640 -29.14 -0.16 -34.62
C ASP A 640 -29.48 0.48 -33.26
N ALA A 641 -29.68 1.79 -33.24
CA ALA A 641 -30.02 2.54 -32.03
C ALA A 641 -31.36 2.09 -31.40
N ALA A 642 -32.30 1.60 -32.22
CA ALA A 642 -33.58 1.08 -31.74
C ALA A 642 -33.50 -0.39 -31.29
N SER A 643 -32.80 -1.25 -32.05
CA SER A 643 -32.71 -2.69 -31.72
C SER A 643 -31.79 -2.96 -30.53
N LYS A 644 -30.75 -2.13 -30.36
CA LYS A 644 -29.69 -2.25 -29.34
C LYS A 644 -29.05 -3.65 -29.29
N ILE A 645 -29.06 -4.39 -30.40
CA ILE A 645 -28.45 -5.72 -30.46
C ILE A 645 -26.93 -5.55 -30.39
N LEU A 646 -26.28 -6.18 -29.41
CA LEU A 646 -24.86 -6.05 -29.16
C LEU A 646 -24.04 -6.82 -30.21
N ILE A 647 -23.11 -6.14 -30.87
CA ILE A 647 -22.22 -6.72 -31.89
C ILE A 647 -20.76 -6.74 -31.43
N GLY A 648 -20.35 -5.74 -30.66
CA GLY A 648 -18.97 -5.67 -30.18
C GLY A 648 -18.70 -4.49 -29.25
N TYR A 649 -17.41 -4.26 -29.01
CA TYR A 649 -16.92 -3.16 -28.18
C TYR A 649 -15.69 -2.52 -28.83
N ILE A 650 -15.55 -1.20 -28.73
CA ILE A 650 -14.37 -0.49 -29.20
C ILE A 650 -13.84 0.48 -28.14
N GLY A 651 -12.55 0.40 -27.86
CA GLY A 651 -11.88 1.33 -26.95
C GLY A 651 -11.64 2.69 -27.59
N ARG A 652 -11.59 3.75 -26.79
CA ARG A 652 -11.34 5.12 -27.25
C ARG A 652 -9.97 5.26 -27.92
N THR A 653 -8.95 4.58 -27.38
CA THR A 653 -7.57 4.57 -27.91
C THR A 653 -7.50 3.97 -29.31
N GLU A 654 -8.20 2.85 -29.52
CA GLU A 654 -8.30 2.14 -30.78
C GLU A 654 -9.05 2.99 -31.81
N LEU A 655 -10.16 3.60 -31.39
CA LEU A 655 -10.95 4.49 -32.22
C LEU A 655 -10.16 5.75 -32.64
N ARG A 656 -9.47 6.40 -31.70
CA ARG A 656 -8.61 7.55 -31.97
C ARG A 656 -7.46 7.19 -32.92
N TYR A 657 -6.79 6.06 -32.67
CA TYR A 657 -5.75 5.56 -33.55
C TYR A 657 -6.28 5.28 -34.96
N ALA A 658 -7.47 4.68 -35.07
CA ALA A 658 -8.10 4.40 -36.35
C ALA A 658 -8.40 5.70 -37.11
N ILE A 659 -8.97 6.70 -36.44
CA ILE A 659 -9.28 8.01 -37.01
C ILE A 659 -8.01 8.75 -37.45
N ASP A 660 -7.00 8.84 -36.58
CA ASP A 660 -5.73 9.51 -36.87
C ASP A 660 -5.01 8.87 -38.05
N ARG A 661 -5.10 7.54 -38.19
CA ARG A 661 -4.53 6.81 -39.31
C ARG A 661 -5.23 7.13 -40.62
N VAL A 662 -6.57 7.10 -40.66
CA VAL A 662 -7.31 7.39 -41.90
C VAL A 662 -7.08 8.85 -42.32
N ARG A 663 -7.00 9.77 -41.35
CA ARG A 663 -6.66 11.19 -41.59
C ARG A 663 -5.29 11.40 -42.23
N ARG A 664 -4.29 10.60 -41.84
CA ARG A 664 -2.94 10.64 -42.45
C ARG A 664 -2.92 10.04 -43.85
N GLU A 665 -3.72 9.01 -44.09
CA GLU A 665 -3.74 8.31 -45.37
C GLU A 665 -4.47 9.13 -46.45
N ARG A 666 -5.57 9.84 -46.12
CA ARG A 666 -6.34 10.67 -47.07
C ARG A 666 -7.09 11.84 -46.41
N PRO A 667 -7.33 12.97 -47.11
CA PRO A 667 -8.31 13.97 -46.70
C PRO A 667 -9.73 13.39 -46.85
N ILE A 668 -10.48 13.33 -45.75
CA ILE A 668 -11.82 12.72 -45.68
C ILE A 668 -12.87 13.83 -45.67
N ASP A 669 -13.99 13.61 -46.37
CA ASP A 669 -15.18 14.44 -46.24
C ASP A 669 -15.75 14.34 -44.80
N PRO A 670 -16.03 15.46 -44.11
CA PRO A 670 -16.66 15.47 -42.79
C PRO A 670 -17.98 14.67 -42.68
N GLN A 671 -18.66 14.42 -43.80
CA GLN A 671 -19.89 13.63 -43.90
C GLN A 671 -19.68 12.16 -44.28
N ALA A 672 -18.42 11.72 -44.44
CA ALA A 672 -18.10 10.32 -44.68
C ALA A 672 -18.66 9.42 -43.57
N ARG A 673 -19.35 8.33 -43.96
CA ARG A 673 -19.96 7.40 -43.01
C ARG A 673 -18.93 6.40 -42.49
N CYS A 674 -18.83 6.27 -41.18
CA CYS A 674 -17.86 5.40 -40.50
C CYS A 674 -18.50 4.07 -40.12
N THR A 675 -18.33 3.02 -40.91
CA THR A 675 -18.96 1.71 -40.69
C THR A 675 -18.15 0.80 -39.77
N PHE A 676 -18.84 -0.02 -38.98
CA PHE A 676 -18.22 -0.90 -37.97
C PHE A 676 -18.44 -2.40 -38.26
N SER A 677 -18.88 -2.76 -39.47
CA SER A 677 -18.99 -4.16 -39.90
C SER A 677 -18.36 -4.31 -41.28
N PRO A 678 -17.66 -5.43 -41.57
CA PRO A 678 -17.13 -5.65 -42.89
C PRO A 678 -18.28 -5.72 -43.91
N PRO A 679 -18.14 -5.10 -45.10
CA PRO A 679 -19.17 -5.18 -46.12
C PRO A 679 -19.38 -6.64 -46.57
N PRO A 680 -20.62 -7.06 -46.85
CA PRO A 680 -20.95 -8.46 -47.17
C PRO A 680 -20.20 -9.05 -48.39
N ALA A 681 -19.57 -8.21 -49.22
CA ALA A 681 -18.76 -8.64 -50.37
C ALA A 681 -17.35 -9.18 -50.01
N ALA A 682 -16.87 -8.99 -48.77
CA ALA A 682 -15.52 -9.40 -48.37
C ALA A 682 -15.39 -10.89 -47.97
N LEU A 683 -16.49 -11.64 -47.88
CA LEU A 683 -16.45 -13.06 -47.52
C LEU A 683 -15.85 -13.97 -48.62
N ASN A 684 -15.72 -13.47 -49.85
CA ASN A 684 -15.35 -14.27 -51.03
C ASN A 684 -13.99 -13.95 -51.67
N SER A 685 -13.17 -13.05 -51.12
CA SER A 685 -11.85 -12.73 -51.69
C SER A 685 -10.72 -12.80 -50.68
N ALA A 686 -9.85 -13.79 -50.86
CA ALA A 686 -8.61 -14.00 -50.13
C ALA A 686 -7.51 -12.99 -50.58
N ALA A 687 -7.72 -11.69 -50.34
CA ALA A 687 -6.75 -10.63 -50.64
C ALA A 687 -6.20 -9.97 -49.35
N PRO A 688 -5.01 -9.33 -49.39
CA PRO A 688 -4.28 -8.95 -48.18
C PRO A 688 -4.93 -7.81 -47.37
N LEU A 689 -4.90 -8.02 -46.05
CA LEU A 689 -5.28 -7.19 -44.89
C LEU A 689 -4.82 -5.70 -44.87
N THR A 690 -5.31 -4.85 -45.76
CA THR A 690 -5.23 -3.37 -45.68
C THR A 690 -6.63 -2.74 -45.49
N PRO A 691 -6.76 -1.62 -44.72
CA PRO A 691 -8.03 -0.90 -44.63
C PRO A 691 -8.42 -0.44 -46.04
N THR A 692 -9.54 -0.91 -46.54
CA THR A 692 -9.97 -0.66 -47.92
C THR A 692 -11.21 0.22 -47.85
N VAL A 693 -11.08 1.49 -48.22
CA VAL A 693 -12.23 2.35 -48.51
C VAL A 693 -12.84 1.80 -49.81
N THR A 694 -13.99 1.13 -49.72
CA THR A 694 -14.74 0.70 -50.89
C THR A 694 -15.48 1.90 -51.46
N VAL A 695 -15.00 2.42 -52.58
CA VAL A 695 -15.74 3.40 -53.38
C VAL A 695 -16.72 2.61 -54.26
N ASN A 696 -18.00 2.57 -53.89
CA ASN A 696 -19.02 2.08 -54.81
C ASN A 696 -19.16 3.10 -55.95
N PHE A 697 -18.86 2.67 -57.17
CA PHE A 697 -18.92 3.53 -58.35
C PHE A 697 -20.34 3.72 -58.91
N ASP A 698 -21.34 3.05 -58.33
CA ASP A 698 -22.75 3.25 -58.66
C ASP A 698 -23.46 3.98 -57.51
N SER A 699 -23.97 5.17 -57.84
CA SER A 699 -24.67 6.17 -57.01
C SER A 699 -23.80 7.08 -56.13
N THR A 700 -23.66 8.34 -56.58
CA THR A 700 -23.50 9.57 -55.79
C THR A 700 -22.86 9.46 -54.39
N SER A 701 -21.57 9.80 -54.30
CA SER A 701 -20.91 10.48 -53.16
C SER A 701 -21.24 9.97 -51.74
N SER A 702 -20.86 8.74 -51.39
CA SER A 702 -20.64 8.41 -49.97
C SER A 702 -19.33 7.63 -49.80
N THR A 703 -18.28 8.34 -49.40
CA THR A 703 -17.04 7.71 -48.95
C THR A 703 -17.32 7.01 -47.61
N THR A 704 -17.31 5.68 -47.59
CA THR A 704 -17.46 4.90 -46.37
C THR A 704 -16.09 4.53 -45.80
N VAL A 705 -15.90 4.73 -44.49
CA VAL A 705 -14.66 4.41 -43.77
C VAL A 705 -14.92 3.20 -42.90
N ASP A 706 -14.20 2.10 -43.15
CA ASP A 706 -14.37 0.86 -42.40
C ASP A 706 -13.46 0.81 -41.16
N PHE A 707 -14.08 0.70 -39.99
CA PHE A 707 -13.43 0.51 -38.70
C PHE A 707 -13.60 -0.91 -38.12
N SER A 708 -14.23 -1.84 -38.85
CA SER A 708 -14.53 -3.20 -38.39
C SER A 708 -13.33 -3.95 -37.78
N ARG A 709 -12.13 -3.70 -38.29
CA ARG A 709 -10.88 -4.33 -37.85
C ARG A 709 -10.45 -3.97 -36.42
N TYR A 710 -10.93 -2.85 -35.88
CA TYR A 710 -10.51 -2.34 -34.56
C TYR A 710 -11.50 -2.73 -33.44
N ILE A 711 -12.54 -3.48 -33.79
CA ILE A 711 -13.61 -3.87 -32.87
C ILE A 711 -13.25 -5.19 -32.20
N ASP A 712 -13.53 -5.27 -30.91
CA ASP A 712 -13.62 -6.54 -30.20
C ASP A 712 -15.01 -7.12 -30.42
N THR A 713 -15.09 -8.20 -31.20
CA THR A 713 -16.34 -8.92 -31.51
C THR A 713 -16.79 -9.84 -30.38
N THR A 714 -15.98 -10.02 -29.34
CA THR A 714 -16.24 -10.95 -28.23
C THR A 714 -16.05 -10.28 -26.88
N PRO A 715 -16.77 -9.18 -26.58
CA PRO A 715 -16.72 -8.57 -25.25
C PRO A 715 -17.28 -9.53 -24.20
N VAL A 716 -16.84 -9.38 -22.95
CA VAL A 716 -17.37 -10.16 -21.82
C VAL A 716 -18.79 -9.67 -21.50
N THR A 717 -19.77 -10.56 -21.61
CA THR A 717 -21.18 -10.25 -21.32
C THR A 717 -21.68 -10.99 -20.09
N ALA A 718 -22.65 -10.39 -19.40
CA ALA A 718 -23.33 -10.97 -18.24
C ALA A 718 -24.84 -10.75 -18.33
N HIS A 719 -25.62 -11.70 -17.79
CA HIS A 719 -27.07 -11.60 -17.72
C HIS A 719 -27.50 -10.66 -16.59
N PRO A 720 -28.52 -9.79 -16.76
CA PRO A 720 -28.91 -8.78 -15.76
C PRO A 720 -29.36 -9.33 -14.41
N ARG A 721 -29.90 -10.55 -14.38
CA ARG A 721 -30.30 -11.25 -13.14
C ARG A 721 -29.15 -11.99 -12.44
N LEU A 722 -27.95 -11.99 -13.01
CA LEU A 722 -26.82 -12.56 -12.28
C LEU A 722 -26.59 -11.75 -11.01
N PRO A 723 -26.22 -12.41 -9.92
CA PRO A 723 -25.98 -11.72 -8.67
C PRO A 723 -24.63 -10.99 -8.76
N LEU A 724 -24.54 -9.85 -8.09
CA LEU A 724 -23.40 -8.92 -8.19
C LEU A 724 -22.06 -9.60 -7.88
N GLU A 725 -22.04 -10.56 -6.95
CA GLU A 725 -20.82 -11.27 -6.55
C GLU A 725 -20.20 -12.03 -7.72
N THR A 726 -21.03 -12.62 -8.58
CA THR A 726 -20.54 -13.36 -9.76
C THR A 726 -19.87 -12.43 -10.76
N VAL A 727 -20.41 -11.21 -10.94
CA VAL A 727 -19.80 -10.20 -11.82
C VAL A 727 -18.52 -9.63 -11.19
N MET A 728 -18.49 -9.43 -9.88
CA MET A 728 -17.27 -9.07 -9.16
C MET A 728 -16.20 -10.17 -9.30
N GLU A 729 -16.56 -11.45 -9.22
CA GLU A 729 -15.64 -12.55 -9.50
C GLU A 729 -15.08 -12.53 -10.93
N LEU A 730 -15.89 -12.18 -11.93
CA LEU A 730 -15.42 -12.02 -13.32
C LEU A 730 -14.37 -10.91 -13.39
N PHE A 731 -14.58 -9.78 -12.72
CA PHE A 731 -13.58 -8.72 -12.60
C PHE A 731 -12.30 -9.20 -11.89
N ARG A 732 -12.41 -9.98 -10.81
CA ARG A 732 -11.26 -10.50 -10.05
C ARG A 732 -10.43 -11.52 -10.82
N LYS A 733 -11.09 -12.47 -11.48
CA LYS A 733 -10.43 -13.65 -12.10
C LYS A 733 -9.95 -13.36 -13.53
N ILE A 734 -10.78 -12.70 -14.32
CA ILE A 734 -10.52 -12.45 -15.75
C ILE A 734 -9.91 -11.06 -15.94
N GLY A 735 -10.31 -10.08 -15.13
CA GLY A 735 -9.79 -8.72 -15.21
C GLY A 735 -10.24 -7.88 -16.43
N PRO A 736 -11.47 -8.00 -16.95
CA PRO A 736 -11.96 -7.10 -17.99
C PRO A 736 -12.10 -5.68 -17.43
N ARG A 737 -11.95 -4.66 -18.27
CA ARG A 737 -12.19 -3.27 -17.82
C ARG A 737 -13.68 -2.97 -17.65
N VAL A 738 -14.50 -3.63 -18.47
CA VAL A 738 -15.94 -3.43 -18.59
C VAL A 738 -16.61 -4.79 -18.81
N VAL A 739 -17.77 -5.00 -18.17
CA VAL A 739 -18.67 -6.12 -18.48
C VAL A 739 -19.96 -5.54 -19.05
N LEU A 740 -20.36 -6.00 -20.23
CA LEU A 740 -21.60 -5.56 -20.88
C LEU A 740 -22.76 -6.42 -20.39
N ILE A 741 -23.88 -5.77 -20.04
CA ILE A 741 -25.07 -6.48 -19.58
C ILE A 741 -26.01 -6.69 -20.75
N GLU A 742 -26.27 -7.96 -21.05
CA GLU A 742 -27.02 -8.39 -22.23
C GLU A 742 -28.23 -9.23 -21.82
N TYR A 743 -29.38 -8.94 -22.45
CA TYR A 743 -30.59 -9.72 -22.33
C TYR A 743 -31.15 -10.05 -23.72
N HIS A 744 -31.14 -11.33 -24.09
CA HIS A 744 -31.55 -11.81 -25.42
C HIS A 744 -30.87 -11.07 -26.60
N GLY A 745 -29.55 -10.89 -26.59
CA GLY A 745 -28.84 -10.15 -27.64
C GLY A 745 -28.86 -8.64 -27.44
N ARG A 746 -29.73 -8.08 -26.60
CA ARG A 746 -29.89 -6.62 -26.44
C ARG A 746 -29.03 -6.08 -25.32
N LEU A 747 -28.29 -5.02 -25.60
CA LEU A 747 -27.54 -4.25 -24.63
C LEU A 747 -28.51 -3.56 -23.66
N SER A 748 -28.52 -4.02 -22.41
CA SER A 748 -29.35 -3.51 -21.34
C SER A 748 -28.60 -2.54 -20.43
N GLY A 749 -27.30 -2.76 -20.26
CA GLY A 749 -26.49 -2.01 -19.33
C GLY A 749 -24.99 -2.24 -19.51
N LEU A 750 -24.20 -1.49 -18.76
CA LEU A 750 -22.75 -1.61 -18.69
C LEU A 750 -22.33 -1.49 -17.23
N VAL A 751 -21.39 -2.35 -16.82
CA VAL A 751 -20.83 -2.33 -15.47
C VAL A 751 -19.32 -2.18 -15.56
N THR A 752 -18.77 -1.29 -14.75
CA THR A 752 -17.33 -1.18 -14.54
C THR A 752 -16.96 -1.62 -13.12
N VAL A 753 -15.67 -1.89 -12.88
CA VAL A 753 -15.16 -2.16 -11.53
C VAL A 753 -15.50 -1.02 -10.57
N LYS A 754 -15.52 0.23 -11.06
CA LYS A 754 -15.83 1.42 -10.25
C LYS A 754 -17.29 1.40 -9.76
N ASP A 755 -18.22 0.95 -10.60
CA ASP A 755 -19.64 0.87 -10.23
C ASP A 755 -19.87 -0.19 -9.13
N CYS A 756 -19.22 -1.36 -9.26
CA CYS A 756 -19.28 -2.40 -8.22
C CYS A 756 -18.70 -1.90 -6.89
N LEU A 757 -17.56 -1.22 -6.93
CA LEU A 757 -16.93 -0.66 -5.74
C LEU A 757 -17.82 0.42 -5.11
N LYS A 758 -18.37 1.34 -5.91
CA LYS A 758 -19.30 2.36 -5.41
C LYS A 758 -20.46 1.72 -4.65
N TYR A 759 -21.08 0.69 -5.22
CA TYR A 759 -22.16 -0.03 -4.56
C TYR A 759 -21.72 -0.66 -3.24
N GLN A 760 -20.56 -1.34 -3.24
CA GLN A 760 -19.99 -1.94 -2.02
C GLN A 760 -19.79 -0.89 -0.91
N PHE A 761 -19.18 0.25 -1.24
CA PHE A 761 -18.99 1.33 -0.28
C PHE A 761 -20.30 1.88 0.27
N THR A 762 -21.29 2.15 -0.61
CA THR A 762 -22.60 2.65 -0.16
C THR A 762 -23.29 1.65 0.77
N ALA A 763 -23.22 0.35 0.47
CA ALA A 763 -23.78 -0.70 1.32
C ALA A 763 -23.09 -0.75 2.69
N GLU A 764 -21.75 -0.69 2.73
CA GLU A 764 -20.96 -0.71 3.98
C GLU A 764 -21.13 0.57 4.82
N HIS A 765 -21.28 1.73 4.18
CA HIS A 765 -21.47 3.00 4.89
C HIS A 765 -22.85 3.03 5.57
N ALA A 766 -23.89 2.53 4.91
CA ALA A 766 -25.23 2.43 5.46
C ALA A 766 -25.27 1.56 6.74
N GLU A 767 -24.39 0.57 6.88
CA GLU A 767 -24.29 -0.27 8.08
C GLU A 767 -23.61 0.45 9.27
N ASN A 768 -22.72 1.41 9.02
CA ASN A 768 -21.83 1.99 10.04
C ASN A 768 -22.18 3.40 10.53
N LEU A 769 -23.26 4.02 10.02
CA LEU A 769 -23.68 5.41 10.32
C LEU A 769 -23.74 5.78 11.82
N ARG A 770 -24.03 4.82 12.71
CA ARG A 770 -24.16 5.07 14.16
C ARG A 770 -22.83 5.29 14.87
N ASP A 771 -21.79 4.56 14.48
CA ASP A 771 -20.48 4.62 15.16
C ASP A 771 -19.70 5.90 14.81
N ASP A 772 -19.87 6.42 13.58
CA ASP A 772 -19.17 7.62 13.12
C ASP A 772 -19.64 8.91 13.80
N SER A 773 -20.93 8.99 14.14
CA SER A 773 -21.52 10.18 14.77
C SER A 773 -20.93 10.48 16.16
N ALA A 774 -20.82 9.47 17.03
CA ALA A 774 -20.24 9.61 18.36
C ALA A 774 -18.73 9.88 18.31
N LEU A 775 -18.05 9.35 17.30
CA LEU A 775 -16.62 9.52 17.11
C LEU A 775 -16.28 10.94 16.64
N ALA A 776 -17.09 11.50 15.74
CA ALA A 776 -16.97 12.88 15.27
C ALA A 776 -17.07 13.90 16.41
N GLU A 777 -18.02 13.70 17.34
CA GLU A 777 -18.20 14.59 18.50
C GLU A 777 -16.97 14.56 19.44
N SER A 778 -16.42 13.38 19.69
CA SER A 778 -15.21 13.23 20.52
C SER A 778 -13.99 13.89 19.88
N GLN A 779 -13.82 13.74 18.56
CA GLN A 779 -12.73 14.39 17.81
C GLN A 779 -12.84 15.91 17.83
N GLU A 780 -14.06 16.46 17.75
CA GLU A 780 -14.28 17.91 17.82
C GLU A 780 -13.94 18.48 19.19
N LYS A 781 -14.33 17.80 20.28
CA LYS A 781 -13.91 18.15 21.65
C LYS A 781 -12.40 18.15 21.78
N LEU A 782 -11.72 17.12 21.27
CA LEU A 782 -10.26 17.01 21.32
C LEU A 782 -9.56 18.13 20.52
N TRP A 783 -10.05 18.44 19.32
CA TRP A 783 -9.52 19.54 18.52
C TRP A 783 -9.74 20.91 19.19
N SER A 784 -10.89 21.11 19.84
CA SER A 784 -11.13 22.32 20.63
C SER A 784 -10.11 22.44 21.77
N ALA A 785 -9.85 21.36 22.53
CA ALA A 785 -8.87 21.35 23.61
C ALA A 785 -7.45 21.65 23.11
N MET A 786 -7.05 21.06 21.98
CA MET A 786 -5.74 21.35 21.36
C MET A 786 -5.60 22.82 20.95
N ARG A 787 -6.65 23.44 20.38
CA ARG A 787 -6.63 24.87 20.04
C ARG A 787 -6.50 25.75 21.28
N HIS A 788 -7.24 25.46 22.35
CA HIS A 788 -7.12 26.20 23.60
C HIS A 788 -5.72 26.08 24.19
N ALA A 789 -5.14 24.87 24.18
CA ALA A 789 -3.76 24.65 24.64
C ALA A 789 -2.74 25.41 23.78
N ALA A 790 -2.87 25.38 22.45
CA ALA A 790 -1.97 26.11 21.54
C ALA A 790 -2.05 27.64 21.75
N ASN A 791 -3.26 28.18 21.92
CA ASN A 791 -3.45 29.60 22.21
C ASN A 791 -2.86 29.99 23.57
N TRP A 792 -3.07 29.17 24.61
CA TRP A 792 -2.47 29.38 25.93
C TRP A 792 -0.93 29.38 25.89
N VAL A 793 -0.33 28.46 25.13
CA VAL A 793 1.13 28.42 24.93
C VAL A 793 1.60 29.67 24.17
N SER A 794 0.90 30.07 23.10
CA SER A 794 1.24 31.28 22.34
C SER A 794 1.21 32.53 23.22
N GLU A 795 0.19 32.68 24.08
CA GLU A 795 0.07 33.78 25.03
C GLU A 795 1.22 33.77 26.06
N LYS A 796 1.55 32.61 26.63
CA LYS A 796 2.67 32.44 27.56
C LYS A 796 4.02 32.78 26.92
N VAL A 797 4.26 32.36 25.68
CA VAL A 797 5.50 32.65 24.93
C VAL A 797 5.57 34.14 24.54
N SER A 798 4.44 34.73 24.16
CA SER A 798 4.34 36.17 23.88
C SER A 798 4.64 37.01 25.13
N MET A 799 4.10 36.63 26.30
CA MET A 799 4.41 37.27 27.58
C MET A 799 5.88 37.10 27.98
N ALA A 800 6.44 35.89 27.83
CA ALA A 800 7.83 35.60 28.20
C ALA A 800 8.86 36.30 27.28
N SER A 801 8.53 36.51 26.01
CA SER A 801 9.40 37.20 25.04
C SER A 801 9.26 38.73 25.05
N GLY A 802 8.44 39.30 25.94
CA GLY A 802 8.16 40.73 25.98
C GLY A 802 7.51 41.26 24.69
N GLY A 803 6.73 40.42 23.99
CA GLY A 803 6.06 40.77 22.75
C GLY A 803 6.93 40.74 21.48
N ARG A 804 8.20 40.31 21.56
CA ARG A 804 9.11 40.23 20.39
C ARG A 804 8.87 39.00 19.52
N VAL A 805 8.31 37.92 20.06
CA VAL A 805 7.97 36.70 19.31
C VAL A 805 6.46 36.50 19.37
N ARG A 806 5.75 36.90 18.29
CA ARG A 806 4.34 36.54 18.08
C ARG A 806 4.27 35.27 17.25
N LEU A 807 3.97 34.14 17.88
CA LEU A 807 3.50 32.96 17.17
C LEU A 807 2.10 33.30 16.63
N SER A 808 1.89 33.21 15.31
CA SER A 808 0.59 33.52 14.69
C SER A 808 -0.52 32.73 15.37
N SER A 809 -1.52 33.41 15.93
CA SER A 809 -2.71 32.74 16.48
C SER A 809 -3.42 31.97 15.37
N PHE A 810 -3.91 30.78 15.69
CA PHE A 810 -4.57 29.87 14.75
C PHE A 810 -5.84 30.46 14.09
N ASP A 811 -6.34 31.61 14.55
CA ASP A 811 -7.62 32.21 14.12
C ASP A 811 -7.54 33.17 12.91
N GLU A 812 -6.37 33.68 12.50
CA GLU A 812 -6.34 34.82 11.55
C GLU A 812 -6.26 34.47 10.05
N ARG A 813 -6.58 33.23 9.63
CA ARG A 813 -6.68 32.90 8.17
C ARG A 813 -7.99 32.25 7.73
N GLY A 814 -9.02 32.27 8.58
CA GLY A 814 -10.29 31.59 8.32
C GLY A 814 -11.51 32.47 8.01
N GLY A 815 -11.43 33.80 8.15
CA GLY A 815 -12.60 34.66 8.01
C GLY A 815 -12.32 35.95 7.24
N MET A 816 -12.69 35.98 5.96
CA MET A 816 -12.92 37.25 5.26
C MET A 816 -14.23 37.16 4.49
N GLY A 817 -15.31 37.56 5.18
CA GLY A 817 -16.61 37.86 4.61
C GLY A 817 -17.08 39.21 5.18
N GLY A 818 -16.98 40.25 4.34
CA GLY A 818 -17.81 41.46 4.39
C GLY A 818 -17.62 42.45 5.55
N SER A 819 -16.90 43.55 5.30
CA SER A 819 -17.39 44.87 5.73
C SER A 819 -16.81 45.99 4.86
N TYR A 820 -17.72 46.83 4.37
CA TYR A 820 -17.50 48.05 3.59
C TYR A 820 -16.81 49.14 4.43
N GLY A 821 -15.86 49.86 3.82
CA GLY A 821 -15.33 51.10 4.37
C GLY A 821 -14.13 51.62 3.57
N GLY A 822 -14.37 52.59 2.69
CA GLY A 822 -13.38 53.10 1.74
C GLY A 822 -12.24 53.93 2.36
N GLY A 823 -11.10 53.93 1.66
CA GLY A 823 -9.96 54.81 1.98
C GLY A 823 -8.72 54.46 1.16
N ARG A 824 -8.40 55.33 0.19
CA ARG A 824 -7.25 55.34 -0.73
C ARG A 824 -5.88 54.94 -0.09
N SER A 825 -5.09 54.14 -0.82
CA SER A 825 -3.75 54.51 -1.37
C SER A 825 -2.71 53.36 -1.39
N ALA A 826 -2.25 53.06 -2.60
CA ALA A 826 -0.89 52.66 -3.03
C ALA A 826 -0.23 51.33 -2.57
N GLY A 827 -0.20 50.36 -3.49
CA GLY A 827 1.05 49.87 -4.11
C GLY A 827 1.74 48.63 -3.53
N ALA A 828 1.50 47.46 -4.15
CA ALA A 828 2.53 46.53 -4.66
C ALA A 828 1.87 45.20 -5.13
N HIS A 829 1.79 45.02 -6.45
CA HIS A 829 1.37 43.78 -7.12
C HIS A 829 2.55 42.79 -7.21
N ILE A 830 2.34 41.53 -6.83
CA ILE A 830 3.05 40.37 -7.39
C ILE A 830 2.00 39.31 -7.72
N LEU A 831 2.07 38.85 -8.98
CA LEU A 831 1.06 38.09 -9.72
C LEU A 831 1.00 36.60 -9.31
N ASP A 832 -0.22 36.10 -9.11
CA ASP A 832 -0.59 34.70 -9.33
C ASP A 832 -0.73 34.51 -10.85
N GLY A 833 -0.05 33.48 -11.38
CA GLY A 833 -0.13 33.08 -12.78
C GLY A 833 -0.99 31.84 -12.91
N ASP A 834 -2.19 32.02 -13.44
CA ASP A 834 -2.92 30.99 -14.19
C ASP A 834 -2.11 30.63 -15.44
N GLU A 835 -1.93 29.35 -15.73
CA GLU A 835 -1.77 28.88 -17.11
C GLU A 835 -2.62 27.66 -17.37
N ASP A 836 -3.64 27.91 -18.18
CA ASP A 836 -4.47 26.99 -18.92
C ASP A 836 -3.68 26.11 -19.89
N ALA A 837 -4.34 25.02 -20.26
CA ALA A 837 -4.02 24.14 -21.37
C ALA A 837 -3.92 24.88 -22.72
N ILE A 838 -2.85 24.62 -23.51
CA ILE A 838 -2.89 24.65 -24.98
C ILE A 838 -2.01 23.52 -25.56
N ASP A 839 -2.55 22.95 -26.63
CA ASP A 839 -2.16 21.82 -27.46
C ASP A 839 -1.02 22.14 -28.47
N ASP A 840 -0.33 21.07 -28.89
CA ASP A 840 0.43 20.80 -30.12
C ASP A 840 1.44 21.80 -30.76
N GLY A 841 2.64 21.26 -31.04
CA GLY A 841 3.63 21.84 -31.93
C GLY A 841 4.73 20.86 -32.33
N ALA A 842 4.57 20.26 -33.51
CA ALA A 842 5.52 19.37 -34.17
C ALA A 842 6.91 20.00 -34.38
N VAL A 843 7.96 19.18 -34.34
CA VAL A 843 9.29 19.53 -34.87
C VAL A 843 9.72 18.44 -35.86
N GLU A 844 9.54 18.75 -37.14
CA GLU A 844 10.35 18.23 -38.23
C GLU A 844 11.74 18.87 -38.14
N LEU A 845 12.79 18.09 -38.30
CA LEU A 845 14.14 18.59 -38.60
C LEU A 845 14.61 17.89 -39.86
N ASP A 846 14.77 18.67 -40.92
CA ASP A 846 15.49 18.29 -42.13
C ASP A 846 16.55 19.35 -42.43
N ASN A 847 17.74 18.88 -42.81
CA ASN A 847 18.87 19.58 -43.42
C ASN A 847 19.60 20.71 -42.65
N ARG A 848 20.70 20.33 -41.98
CA ARG A 848 22.07 20.68 -42.41
C ARG A 848 23.14 19.88 -41.67
#